data_AF-A0A7X7E311-F1
#
_entry.id   AF-A0A7X7E311-F1
#
_cell.length_a   1.000
_cell.length_b   1.000
_cell.length_c   1.000
_cell.angle_alpha   90.00
_cell.angle_beta   90.00
_cell.angle_gamma   90.00
#
_symmetry.space_group_name_H-M   'P 1'
#
loop_
_entity.id
_entity.type
_entity.pdbx_description
1 polymer ?
#
loop_
_entity_poly.entity_id
_entity_poly.type
_entity_poly.pdbx_seq_one_letter_code
_entity_poly.pdbx_strand_id
1 'polypeptide(L)'
;MGIKIFLNRILTGLTLTLLFTIQIPFSIFAGIVDSDFYNEQFSEISQQISNRNKTLAKYVSADDTKVLDRNALIWDTDRDPIDVILRRTESMLNGLSKSKTASKVLQARFQLLKQKQEACYNGLKKIASDIPSSDSLYLAAQELNREVMMANEVLDFSDLIFIERGIRTPGSEIDGDHMCDQYFGHNARLGGGMYILKNFATSPQKVNIMTGLTVPSGTNKGKLMTSGTFLSPDLSYDGKTIVFSWSSGGNTKWSQANRFNIFTVNVDGTNLKRITDGNYDDIHPCWLPDGRIIFISTRRGGYGRCHFRPVPTYTLHSMNPDGSDIICLSYHETNEWHPSVSNDGRIIYTRWDYIDRDFSAAHHLWFCNPDGTNPRSWGGNYSFPLHTMGSGPFKDERSARPWAEYNGRAIPGSASKVIATAGPHHGQSFGSLIIRDYDIADDNKMAQVTKLTPDAPFPEGSTAWRTGYVYGTPWPLSESTFLCNYNNTIIILDKSGSKQQLYRTTSDPNLRPIYPIPLRARTKPPILAAQTFQGARWSPQAPKATLSIVNVNVTDEFGKLPAGVTIKSMRIIQVLPKSTEIADNPKIGYGAQNTSRMPLGTVPVESDGSVYCEAPIGKPIYFQLLDEKGMAVQSMRSVTYVHPGEQLTCVGCHEDKWKAPPVPPNTIALKREPSKITPEVGGVEPINFYRLVKPVFDSKCQPCHVQNAKGPRDMSYNVLGQYAFYFTGGEFNTVAYHGGSRTLPGSFGSRYARMGKAMLSNTHQQARANGKFTEAEMRRVTLWLDCASDEFGAYHNINQQKAGQLVWPALDVDPKDPQGLIYKPEAGWTSSHQPEPVITNNVITVRAMGLPISLPEVFANKLFTIEILDMSGRFIKQIKVEKNSVTAPQTQGNLGRGVYIAKCSVSDVVVSRKIVKMR
;
A
#
# COMPACT_ATOMS: atom_id res chain seq x y z
N MET A 1 -25.12 73.71 20.66
CA MET A 1 -25.30 72.48 19.87
C MET A 1 -24.26 72.32 18.74
N GLY A 2 -23.74 73.41 18.14
CA GLY A 2 -22.72 73.34 17.07
C GLY A 2 -21.30 72.88 17.48
N ILE A 3 -20.87 73.12 18.72
CA ILE A 3 -19.51 72.76 19.19
C ILE A 3 -19.35 71.25 19.48
N LYS A 4 -20.43 70.55 19.89
CA LYS A 4 -20.42 69.09 20.11
C LYS A 4 -20.39 68.30 18.79
N ILE A 5 -20.96 68.83 17.72
CA ILE A 5 -20.96 68.19 16.39
C ILE A 5 -19.58 68.38 15.71
N PHE A 6 -18.91 69.51 15.96
CA PHE A 6 -17.57 69.78 15.47
C PHE A 6 -16.50 68.94 16.19
N LEU A 7 -16.58 68.81 17.52
CA LEU A 7 -15.69 67.93 18.31
C LEU A 7 -15.91 66.43 18.02
N ASN A 8 -17.15 65.98 17.81
CA ASN A 8 -17.39 64.58 17.39
C ASN A 8 -16.90 64.31 15.96
N ARG A 9 -16.94 65.28 15.04
CA ARG A 9 -16.34 65.14 13.69
C ARG A 9 -14.81 65.17 13.71
N ILE A 10 -14.19 65.90 14.63
CA ILE A 10 -12.74 65.90 14.81
C ILE A 10 -12.28 64.62 15.53
N LEU A 11 -13.03 64.10 16.50
CA LEU A 11 -12.71 62.82 17.16
C LEU A 11 -12.97 61.61 16.25
N THR A 12 -14.08 61.57 15.49
CA THR A 12 -14.31 60.52 14.47
C THR A 12 -13.37 60.66 13.27
N GLY A 13 -13.02 61.89 12.89
CA GLY A 13 -11.99 62.19 11.90
C GLY A 13 -10.61 61.72 12.34
N LEU A 14 -10.14 62.05 13.54
CA LEU A 14 -8.84 61.61 14.05
C LEU A 14 -8.79 60.09 14.31
N THR A 15 -9.88 59.44 14.73
CA THR A 15 -9.88 57.97 14.84
C THR A 15 -9.91 57.27 13.48
N LEU A 16 -10.56 57.84 12.45
CA LEU A 16 -10.44 57.29 11.09
C LEU A 16 -9.03 57.54 10.54
N THR A 17 -8.47 58.74 10.67
CA THR A 17 -7.15 59.05 10.11
C THR A 17 -6.00 58.31 10.81
N LEU A 18 -6.10 57.99 12.12
CA LEU A 18 -5.14 57.10 12.79
C LEU A 18 -5.30 55.61 12.42
N LEU A 19 -6.48 55.16 11.97
CA LEU A 19 -6.67 53.80 11.45
C LEU A 19 -6.18 53.64 10.01
N PHE A 20 -6.15 54.73 9.23
CA PHE A 20 -5.66 54.73 7.84
C PHE A 20 -4.14 54.97 7.71
N THR A 21 -3.45 55.41 8.77
CA THR A 21 -1.99 55.71 8.75
C THR A 21 -1.09 54.61 9.30
N ILE A 22 -1.63 53.42 9.62
CA ILE A 22 -0.76 52.24 9.78
C ILE A 22 -0.33 51.81 8.39
N GLN A 23 0.84 52.28 7.96
CA GLN A 23 1.60 51.63 6.89
C GLN A 23 1.58 50.13 7.21
N ILE A 24 1.01 49.31 6.32
CA ILE A 24 1.19 47.86 6.40
C ILE A 24 2.69 47.69 6.23
N PRO A 25 3.46 47.31 7.28
CA PRO A 25 4.89 47.19 7.14
C PRO A 25 5.14 46.11 6.09
N PHE A 26 5.65 46.52 4.93
CA PHE A 26 5.99 45.58 3.89
C PHE A 26 7.20 44.76 4.37
N SER A 27 7.01 43.45 4.42
CA SER A 27 8.05 42.41 4.49
C SER A 27 8.68 42.08 5.85
N ILE A 28 7.86 41.76 6.87
CA ILE A 28 8.39 41.10 8.08
C ILE A 28 9.04 39.73 7.73
N PHE A 29 8.63 39.11 6.62
CA PHE A 29 9.11 37.80 6.18
C PHE A 29 9.99 37.81 4.91
N ALA A 30 10.55 38.97 4.52
CA ALA A 30 11.53 39.04 3.42
C ALA A 30 12.65 38.01 3.64
N GLY A 31 12.86 37.10 2.68
CA GLY A 31 13.90 36.07 2.73
C GLY A 31 13.55 34.81 3.53
N ILE A 32 12.36 34.72 4.16
CA ILE A 32 11.87 33.51 4.84
C ILE A 32 10.98 32.67 3.91
N VAL A 33 10.14 33.33 3.10
CA VAL A 33 9.27 32.69 2.12
C VAL A 33 9.70 33.08 0.71
N ASP A 34 9.66 32.11 -0.20
CA ASP A 34 9.91 32.31 -1.62
C ASP A 34 8.72 33.05 -2.25
N SER A 35 8.98 34.16 -2.96
CA SER A 35 7.93 34.92 -3.65
C SER A 35 7.20 34.08 -4.69
N ASP A 36 7.88 33.12 -5.31
CA ASP A 36 7.29 32.26 -6.33
C ASP A 36 6.21 31.35 -5.73
N PHE A 37 6.37 30.92 -4.49
CA PHE A 37 5.37 30.09 -3.80
C PHE A 37 4.02 30.81 -3.64
N TYR A 38 4.02 32.10 -3.30
CA TYR A 38 2.77 32.87 -3.20
C TYR A 38 2.17 33.20 -4.56
N ASN A 39 3.00 33.40 -5.59
CA ASN A 39 2.56 33.60 -6.97
C ASN A 39 1.92 32.33 -7.56
N GLU A 40 2.49 31.16 -7.29
CA GLU A 40 1.92 29.85 -7.63
C GLU A 40 0.56 29.67 -6.97
N GLN A 41 0.46 29.90 -5.65
CA GLN A 41 -0.83 29.83 -4.94
C GLN A 41 -1.88 30.81 -5.49
N PHE A 42 -1.47 32.04 -5.84
CA PHE A 42 -2.37 33.02 -6.44
C PHE A 42 -2.93 32.51 -7.77
N SER A 43 -2.06 31.93 -8.60
CA SER A 43 -2.41 31.39 -9.91
C SER A 43 -3.34 30.17 -9.79
N GLU A 44 -3.02 29.25 -8.87
CA GLU A 44 -3.82 28.07 -8.58
C GLU A 44 -5.24 28.44 -8.10
N ILE A 45 -5.35 29.35 -7.13
CA ILE A 45 -6.65 29.79 -6.61
C ILE A 45 -7.43 30.54 -7.69
N SER A 46 -6.78 31.41 -8.46
CA SER A 46 -7.41 32.11 -9.59
C SER A 46 -7.97 31.15 -10.63
N GLN A 47 -7.23 30.08 -10.94
CA GLN A 47 -7.68 29.03 -11.84
C GLN A 47 -8.87 28.26 -11.26
N GLN A 48 -8.87 27.96 -9.95
CA GLN A 48 -10.00 27.29 -9.30
C GLN A 48 -11.26 28.16 -9.27
N ILE A 49 -11.14 29.47 -8.99
CA ILE A 49 -12.26 30.43 -9.06
C ILE A 49 -12.82 30.49 -10.50
N SER A 50 -11.95 30.60 -11.50
CA SER A 50 -12.35 30.62 -12.91
C SER A 50 -13.06 29.33 -13.33
N ASN A 51 -12.66 28.20 -12.75
CA ASN A 51 -13.23 26.89 -12.99
C ASN A 51 -14.33 26.48 -12.00
N ARG A 52 -14.84 27.37 -11.11
CA ARG A 52 -15.77 26.99 -10.03
C ARG A 52 -17.03 26.26 -10.50
N ASN A 53 -17.47 26.53 -11.73
CA ASN A 53 -18.59 25.81 -12.35
C ASN A 53 -18.31 24.34 -12.71
N LYS A 54 -17.05 23.92 -12.61
CA LYS A 54 -16.51 22.57 -12.88
C LYS A 54 -15.83 21.95 -11.64
N THR A 55 -15.80 22.62 -10.49
CA THR A 55 -15.15 22.11 -9.26
C THR A 55 -16.12 21.30 -8.39
N LEU A 56 -15.56 20.55 -7.44
CA LEU A 56 -16.28 19.72 -6.45
C LEU A 56 -17.38 20.47 -5.68
N ALA A 57 -17.29 21.80 -5.55
CA ALA A 57 -18.27 22.63 -4.83
C ALA A 57 -19.70 22.51 -5.38
N LYS A 58 -19.89 22.07 -6.63
CA LYS A 58 -21.21 21.84 -7.24
C LYS A 58 -21.85 20.49 -6.91
N TYR A 59 -21.05 19.54 -6.41
CA TYR A 59 -21.47 18.16 -6.12
C TYR A 59 -21.50 17.84 -4.62
N VAL A 60 -21.11 18.81 -3.78
CA VAL A 60 -21.14 18.74 -2.33
C VAL A 60 -22.32 19.60 -1.90
N SER A 61 -23.35 19.00 -1.31
CA SER A 61 -24.45 19.78 -0.74
C SER A 61 -23.91 20.66 0.41
N ALA A 62 -24.60 21.76 0.74
CA ALA A 62 -24.20 22.59 1.89
C ALA A 62 -24.10 21.80 3.22
N ASP A 63 -24.66 20.59 3.26
CA ASP A 63 -24.69 19.67 4.40
C ASP A 63 -23.62 18.56 4.36
N ASP A 64 -22.86 18.40 3.26
CA ASP A 64 -21.79 17.38 3.10
C ASP A 64 -20.47 17.74 3.82
N THR A 65 -20.59 18.21 5.05
CA THR A 65 -19.47 18.61 5.94
C THR A 65 -18.63 17.43 6.46
N LYS A 66 -19.04 16.18 6.17
CA LYS A 66 -18.36 14.96 6.66
C LYS A 66 -17.10 14.62 5.86
N VAL A 67 -17.07 14.96 4.56
CA VAL A 67 -16.01 14.54 3.64
C VAL A 67 -14.98 15.64 3.38
N LEU A 68 -15.36 16.92 3.50
CA LEU A 68 -14.53 18.08 3.16
C LEU A 68 -14.74 19.22 4.16
N ASP A 69 -13.67 19.93 4.54
CA ASP A 69 -13.81 21.19 5.29
C ASP A 69 -14.35 22.28 4.35
N ARG A 70 -15.43 22.95 4.78
CA ARG A 70 -16.09 24.01 4.02
C ARG A 70 -15.10 25.12 3.62
N ASN A 71 -14.14 25.42 4.48
CA ASN A 71 -13.18 26.50 4.24
C ASN A 71 -12.11 26.11 3.21
N ALA A 72 -11.89 24.81 2.98
CA ALA A 72 -10.96 24.34 1.96
C ALA A 72 -11.47 24.53 0.53
N LEU A 73 -12.78 24.66 0.35
CA LEU A 73 -13.43 24.79 -0.97
C LEU A 73 -13.43 26.23 -1.50
N ILE A 74 -13.75 26.36 -2.79
CA ILE A 74 -13.99 27.62 -3.49
C ILE A 74 -15.49 27.81 -3.68
N TRP A 75 -16.01 28.96 -3.28
CA TRP A 75 -17.44 29.30 -3.25
C TRP A 75 -17.79 30.35 -4.30
N ASP A 76 -19.07 30.46 -4.63
CA ASP A 76 -19.58 31.51 -5.54
C ASP A 76 -19.34 32.92 -4.99
N THR A 77 -19.23 33.05 -3.68
CA THR A 77 -18.90 34.30 -2.98
C THR A 77 -17.42 34.67 -3.06
N ASP A 78 -16.53 33.75 -3.46
CA ASP A 78 -15.10 34.06 -3.61
C ASP A 78 -14.88 34.79 -4.95
N ARG A 79 -14.58 36.09 -4.88
CA ARG A 79 -14.45 36.97 -6.04
C ARG A 79 -13.02 36.96 -6.60
N ASP A 80 -12.02 36.82 -5.73
CA ASP A 80 -10.59 36.74 -6.05
C ASP A 80 -9.84 35.82 -5.04
N PRO A 81 -8.54 35.56 -5.24
CA PRO A 81 -7.76 34.79 -4.27
C PRO A 81 -7.67 35.40 -2.87
N ILE A 82 -7.86 36.71 -2.71
CA ILE A 82 -7.77 37.39 -1.41
C ILE A 82 -8.95 36.97 -0.52
N ASP A 83 -10.17 36.85 -1.08
CA ASP A 83 -11.37 36.37 -0.36
C ASP A 83 -11.10 34.98 0.24
N VAL A 84 -10.50 34.09 -0.56
CA VAL A 84 -10.18 32.72 -0.17
C VAL A 84 -9.16 32.69 0.97
N ILE A 85 -8.06 33.44 0.84
CA ILE A 85 -7.02 33.49 1.89
C ILE A 85 -7.57 34.08 3.19
N LEU A 86 -8.36 35.17 3.12
CA LEU A 86 -8.95 35.77 4.31
C LEU A 86 -9.98 34.84 4.98
N ARG A 87 -10.83 34.15 4.22
CA ARG A 87 -11.78 33.18 4.77
C ARG A 87 -11.09 32.01 5.49
N ARG A 88 -10.03 31.46 4.90
CA ARG A 88 -9.22 30.41 5.55
C ARG A 88 -8.49 30.93 6.80
N THR A 89 -7.99 32.17 6.73
CA THR A 89 -7.38 32.87 7.88
C THR A 89 -8.38 33.06 9.02
N GLU A 90 -9.62 33.46 8.73
CA GLU A 90 -10.69 33.61 9.71
C GLU A 90 -11.00 32.28 10.41
N SER A 91 -11.04 31.18 9.66
CA SER A 91 -11.22 29.83 10.21
C SER A 91 -10.16 29.47 11.25
N MET A 92 -8.87 29.69 10.94
CA MET A 92 -7.78 29.43 11.87
C MET A 92 -7.80 30.38 13.07
N LEU A 93 -8.05 31.67 12.82
CA LEU A 93 -8.10 32.71 13.85
C LEU A 93 -9.18 32.45 14.90
N ASN A 94 -10.33 31.92 14.47
CA ASN A 94 -11.42 31.51 15.35
C ASN A 94 -11.05 30.34 16.28
N GLY A 95 -10.09 29.51 15.87
CA GLY A 95 -9.54 28.41 16.65
C GLY A 95 -8.47 28.82 17.68
N LEU A 96 -7.89 30.03 17.56
CA LEU A 96 -6.93 30.53 18.54
C LEU A 96 -7.62 30.91 19.85
N SER A 97 -6.93 30.73 20.98
CA SER A 97 -7.43 31.15 22.29
C SER A 97 -7.72 32.65 22.34
N LYS A 98 -9.02 32.99 22.46
CA LYS A 98 -9.53 34.38 22.42
C LYS A 98 -9.00 35.27 23.56
N SER A 99 -8.38 34.71 24.59
CA SER A 99 -7.92 35.44 25.77
C SER A 99 -6.50 36.03 25.65
N LYS A 100 -5.70 35.61 24.65
CA LYS A 100 -4.32 36.10 24.49
C LYS A 100 -4.27 37.44 23.73
N THR A 101 -3.45 38.39 24.21
CA THR A 101 -3.22 39.70 23.57
C THR A 101 -2.84 39.58 22.09
N ALA A 102 -2.02 38.58 21.74
CA ALA A 102 -1.63 38.31 20.35
C ALA A 102 -2.85 37.99 19.45
N SER A 103 -3.85 37.25 19.96
CA SER A 103 -5.09 36.97 19.22
C SER A 103 -5.87 38.24 18.90
N LYS A 104 -5.94 39.20 19.83
CA LYS A 104 -6.62 40.49 19.62
C LYS A 104 -5.94 41.34 18.54
N VAL A 105 -4.60 41.36 18.51
CA VAL A 105 -3.83 42.08 17.48
C VAL A 105 -4.07 41.48 16.09
N LEU A 106 -4.01 40.15 15.99
CA LEU A 106 -4.28 39.44 14.73
C LEU A 106 -5.73 39.64 14.26
N GLN A 107 -6.70 39.66 15.19
CA GLN A 107 -8.10 40.00 14.88
C GLN A 107 -8.25 41.43 14.35
N ALA A 108 -7.59 42.42 14.95
CA ALA A 108 -7.65 43.79 14.45
C ALA A 108 -7.06 43.91 13.03
N ARG A 109 -5.91 43.27 12.77
CA ARG A 109 -5.31 43.22 11.43
C ARG A 109 -6.21 42.53 10.41
N PHE A 110 -6.84 41.40 10.79
CA PHE A 110 -7.81 40.70 9.96
C PHE A 110 -8.98 41.60 9.54
N GLN A 111 -9.60 42.30 10.50
CA GLN A 111 -10.72 43.21 10.21
C GLN A 111 -10.31 44.36 9.28
N LEU A 112 -9.11 44.91 9.47
CA LEU A 112 -8.59 45.96 8.59
C LEU A 112 -8.41 45.47 7.15
N LEU A 113 -7.81 44.28 6.94
CA LEU A 113 -7.62 43.73 5.60
C LEU A 113 -8.96 43.42 4.92
N LYS A 114 -9.93 42.86 5.65
CA LYS A 114 -11.29 42.60 5.15
C LYS A 114 -11.98 43.89 4.69
N GLN A 115 -11.87 44.98 5.47
CA GLN A 115 -12.41 46.29 5.10
C GLN A 115 -11.72 46.87 3.85
N LYS A 116 -10.39 46.77 3.75
CA LYS A 116 -9.64 47.25 2.58
C LYS A 116 -10.02 46.50 1.31
N GLN A 117 -10.18 45.17 1.40
CA GLN A 117 -10.62 44.36 0.27
C GLN A 117 -12.02 44.75 -0.20
N GLU A 118 -12.96 44.94 0.73
CA GLU A 118 -14.33 45.33 0.39
C GLU A 118 -14.41 46.74 -0.22
N ALA A 119 -13.54 47.66 0.21
CA ALA A 119 -13.39 48.99 -0.39
C ALA A 119 -12.85 48.92 -1.83
N CYS A 120 -11.88 48.04 -2.11
CA CYS A 120 -11.38 47.78 -3.47
C CYS A 120 -12.51 47.31 -4.40
N TYR A 121 -13.37 46.41 -3.92
CA TYR A 121 -14.47 45.84 -4.72
C TYR A 121 -15.62 46.80 -5.01
N ASN A 122 -16.02 47.61 -4.03
CA ASN A 122 -17.16 48.51 -4.19
C ASN A 122 -16.87 49.75 -5.05
N GLY A 123 -15.72 49.81 -5.72
CA GLY A 123 -15.39 50.90 -6.63
C GLY A 123 -15.36 52.26 -5.93
N LEU A 124 -15.13 52.31 -4.60
CA LEU A 124 -14.97 53.52 -3.80
C LEU A 124 -13.63 54.22 -4.11
N LYS A 125 -13.31 54.39 -5.40
CA LYS A 125 -12.16 55.13 -5.98
C LYS A 125 -12.18 56.62 -5.67
N LYS A 126 -13.16 57.12 -4.90
CA LYS A 126 -13.23 58.52 -4.46
C LYS A 126 -12.30 58.86 -3.29
N ILE A 127 -11.51 57.89 -2.81
CA ILE A 127 -10.38 58.12 -1.90
C ILE A 127 -9.19 57.34 -2.48
N ALA A 128 -8.53 57.91 -3.49
CA ALA A 128 -7.40 57.31 -4.18
C ALA A 128 -6.10 58.05 -3.84
N SER A 129 -5.38 57.50 -2.86
CA SER A 129 -3.92 57.58 -2.65
C SER A 129 -3.44 56.47 -1.70
N ASP A 130 -4.32 55.97 -0.82
CA ASP A 130 -3.95 55.08 0.29
C ASP A 130 -4.42 53.60 0.14
N ILE A 131 -5.00 53.24 -1.01
CA ILE A 131 -5.44 51.86 -1.30
C ILE A 131 -4.27 51.09 -1.94
N PRO A 132 -3.76 50.00 -1.30
CA PRO A 132 -2.69 49.17 -1.87
C PRO A 132 -3.09 48.54 -3.22
N SER A 133 -2.12 48.22 -4.09
CA SER A 133 -2.39 47.41 -5.28
C SER A 133 -2.97 46.04 -4.87
N SER A 134 -3.71 45.38 -5.78
CA SER A 134 -4.25 44.03 -5.55
C SER A 134 -3.17 43.05 -5.09
N ASP A 135 -1.99 43.12 -5.72
CA ASP A 135 -0.84 42.28 -5.38
C ASP A 135 -0.34 42.55 -3.95
N SER A 136 -0.29 43.84 -3.56
CA SER A 136 0.11 44.25 -2.21
C SER A 136 -0.86 43.76 -1.15
N LEU A 137 -2.17 43.78 -1.45
CA LEU A 137 -3.21 43.34 -0.55
C LEU A 137 -3.20 41.80 -0.39
N TYR A 138 -2.97 41.07 -1.49
CA TYR A 138 -2.82 39.62 -1.45
C TYR A 138 -1.61 39.18 -0.61
N LEU A 139 -0.46 39.82 -0.80
CA LEU A 139 0.74 39.54 0.02
C LEU A 139 0.49 39.84 1.50
N ALA A 140 -0.17 40.96 1.83
CA ALA A 140 -0.53 41.28 3.20
C ALA A 140 -1.50 40.26 3.82
N ALA A 141 -2.44 39.72 3.04
CA ALA A 141 -3.32 38.64 3.47
C ALA A 141 -2.55 37.32 3.72
N GLN A 142 -1.57 36.99 2.87
CA GLN A 142 -0.70 35.84 3.06
C GLN A 142 0.21 35.98 4.29
N GLU A 143 0.77 37.17 4.54
CA GLU A 143 1.54 37.45 5.75
C GLU A 143 0.69 37.27 7.01
N LEU A 144 -0.53 37.82 7.03
CA LEU A 144 -1.46 37.58 8.14
C LEU A 144 -1.80 36.10 8.29
N ASN A 145 -2.05 35.39 7.19
CA ASN A 145 -2.31 33.95 7.20
C ASN A 145 -1.17 33.17 7.86
N ARG A 146 0.08 33.52 7.51
CA ARG A 146 1.28 32.94 8.12
C ARG A 146 1.37 33.25 9.61
N GLU A 147 1.17 34.50 10.02
CA GLU A 147 1.22 34.88 11.43
C GLU A 147 0.18 34.14 12.26
N VAL A 148 -1.06 34.02 11.77
CA VAL A 148 -2.13 33.28 12.43
C VAL A 148 -1.76 31.79 12.52
N MET A 149 -1.23 31.19 11.44
CA MET A 149 -0.75 29.81 11.45
C MET A 149 0.34 29.61 12.50
N MET A 150 1.36 30.47 12.53
CA MET A 150 2.50 30.38 13.45
C MET A 150 2.13 30.68 14.90
N ALA A 151 1.02 31.37 15.15
CA ALA A 151 0.49 31.60 16.49
C ALA A 151 -0.23 30.36 17.07
N ASN A 152 -0.39 29.27 16.30
CA ASN A 152 -1.02 28.05 16.76
C ASN A 152 -0.15 27.33 17.81
N GLU A 153 -0.75 26.98 18.94
CA GLU A 153 -0.05 26.41 20.10
C GLU A 153 0.58 25.04 19.83
N VAL A 154 0.13 24.34 18.79
CA VAL A 154 0.72 23.04 18.38
C VAL A 154 2.07 23.18 17.66
N LEU A 155 2.46 24.40 17.29
CA LEU A 155 3.75 24.77 16.72
C LEU A 155 4.71 25.30 17.81
N ASP A 156 4.79 24.57 18.92
CA ASP A 156 5.65 24.81 20.08
C ASP A 156 7.10 24.30 19.88
N PHE A 157 7.58 24.28 18.64
CA PHE A 157 8.93 23.83 18.27
C PHE A 157 9.50 24.71 17.15
N SER A 158 10.82 24.83 17.08
CA SER A 158 11.52 25.72 16.12
C SER A 158 12.19 24.96 14.97
N ASP A 159 12.41 23.66 15.14
CA ASP A 159 13.30 22.88 14.30
C ASP A 159 12.60 21.62 13.78
N LEU A 160 12.96 21.17 12.58
CA LEU A 160 12.39 19.97 11.96
C LEU A 160 13.44 19.16 11.20
N ILE A 161 13.35 17.84 11.30
CA ILE A 161 14.11 16.88 10.50
C ILE A 161 13.35 16.62 9.19
N PHE A 162 14.08 16.49 8.09
CA PHE A 162 13.54 15.99 6.83
C PHE A 162 14.66 15.37 5.98
N ILE A 163 14.29 14.69 4.91
CA ILE A 163 15.25 14.27 3.88
C ILE A 163 14.94 14.94 2.56
N GLU A 164 15.97 15.24 1.77
CA GLU A 164 15.81 15.49 0.34
C GLU A 164 16.13 14.19 -0.38
N ARG A 165 15.21 13.73 -1.23
CA ARG A 165 15.31 12.44 -1.90
C ARG A 165 14.97 12.57 -3.37
N GLY A 166 15.75 11.90 -4.22
CA GLY A 166 15.43 11.79 -5.63
C GLY A 166 14.10 11.04 -5.86
N ILE A 167 13.15 11.71 -6.49
CA ILE A 167 11.89 11.10 -6.96
C ILE A 167 12.02 10.73 -8.43
N ARG A 168 11.24 9.73 -8.87
CA ARG A 168 11.19 9.38 -10.30
C ARG A 168 10.16 10.24 -10.99
N THR A 169 10.42 10.59 -12.24
CA THR A 169 9.46 11.32 -13.07
C THR A 169 8.25 10.39 -13.31
N PRO A 170 7.00 10.86 -13.09
CA PRO A 170 5.82 10.07 -13.39
C PRO A 170 5.85 9.60 -14.85
N GLY A 171 5.52 8.32 -15.08
CA GLY A 171 5.69 7.70 -16.39
C GLY A 171 5.40 6.21 -16.37
N SER A 172 6.38 5.41 -16.77
CA SER A 172 6.26 3.94 -16.87
C SER A 172 6.75 3.23 -15.61
N GLU A 173 6.11 2.10 -15.27
CA GLU A 173 6.62 1.18 -14.24
C GLU A 173 8.03 0.67 -14.55
N ILE A 174 8.36 0.51 -15.84
CA ILE A 174 9.69 0.07 -16.26
C ILE A 174 10.75 1.11 -15.84
N ASP A 175 10.37 2.38 -15.83
CA ASP A 175 11.22 3.48 -15.40
C ASP A 175 11.18 3.69 -13.88
N GLY A 176 10.58 2.75 -13.13
CA GLY A 176 10.48 2.75 -11.68
C GLY A 176 9.39 3.67 -11.12
N ASP A 177 8.43 4.11 -11.94
CA ASP A 177 7.23 4.83 -11.47
C ASP A 177 6.14 3.83 -11.08
N HIS A 178 6.32 3.23 -9.90
CA HIS A 178 5.41 2.26 -9.29
C HIS A 178 5.66 2.25 -7.77
N MET A 179 4.65 1.98 -6.93
CA MET A 179 4.80 2.16 -5.48
C MET A 179 5.91 1.30 -4.84
N CYS A 180 6.26 0.15 -5.42
CA CYS A 180 7.35 -0.72 -4.95
C CYS A 180 8.71 -0.18 -5.40
N ASP A 181 8.78 0.29 -6.65
CA ASP A 181 10.05 0.47 -7.36
C ASP A 181 10.82 1.66 -6.84
N GLN A 182 10.09 2.65 -6.35
CA GLN A 182 10.67 3.77 -5.64
C GLN A 182 11.45 3.33 -4.40
N TYR A 183 11.21 2.15 -3.82
CA TYR A 183 11.92 1.69 -2.61
C TYR A 183 13.03 0.69 -2.89
N PHE A 184 13.25 0.32 -4.15
CA PHE A 184 14.34 -0.56 -4.49
C PHE A 184 15.67 0.18 -4.46
N GLY A 185 16.64 -0.35 -3.72
CA GLY A 185 17.95 0.28 -3.61
C GLY A 185 18.69 0.42 -4.95
N HIS A 186 18.49 -0.52 -5.89
CA HIS A 186 19.00 -0.41 -7.27
C HIS A 186 18.32 0.70 -8.10
N ASN A 187 17.10 1.08 -7.74
CA ASN A 187 16.38 2.19 -8.36
C ASN A 187 16.61 3.52 -7.65
N ALA A 188 17.32 3.52 -6.52
CA ALA A 188 17.50 4.70 -5.71
C ALA A 188 18.38 5.72 -6.43
N ARG A 189 17.85 6.94 -6.60
CA ARG A 189 18.56 8.07 -7.16
C ARG A 189 19.51 8.64 -6.10
N LEU A 190 20.77 8.80 -6.49
CA LEU A 190 21.78 9.45 -5.66
C LEU A 190 21.47 10.94 -5.53
N GLY A 191 21.95 11.55 -4.45
CA GLY A 191 21.74 12.95 -4.14
C GLY A 191 20.77 13.19 -2.99
N GLY A 192 20.69 14.45 -2.57
CA GLY A 192 19.96 14.86 -1.38
C GLY A 192 20.74 14.62 -0.09
N GLY A 193 20.03 14.33 1.00
CA GLY A 193 20.63 14.21 2.33
C GLY A 193 19.58 14.17 3.44
N MET A 194 20.06 14.12 4.69
CA MET A 194 19.25 14.26 5.89
C MET A 194 19.57 15.58 6.57
N TYR A 195 18.54 16.39 6.80
CA TYR A 195 18.70 17.78 7.19
C TYR A 195 17.88 18.12 8.44
N ILE A 196 18.40 19.07 9.20
CA ILE A 196 17.63 19.83 10.19
C ILE A 196 17.39 21.22 9.60
N LEU A 197 16.13 21.64 9.51
CA LEU A 197 15.76 23.03 9.29
C LEU A 197 15.59 23.70 10.65
N LYS A 198 16.56 24.53 11.05
CA LYS A 198 16.52 25.27 12.31
C LYS A 198 15.74 26.57 12.17
N ASN A 199 15.05 26.97 13.23
CA ASN A 199 14.35 28.25 13.34
C ASN A 199 13.42 28.56 12.16
N PHE A 200 12.62 27.58 11.72
CA PHE A 200 11.84 27.68 10.47
C PHE A 200 10.83 28.85 10.45
N ALA A 201 10.41 29.32 11.61
CA ALA A 201 9.42 30.39 11.73
C ALA A 201 10.02 31.79 11.52
N THR A 202 11.31 31.98 11.88
CA THR A 202 11.94 33.30 11.99
C THR A 202 13.19 33.47 11.13
N SER A 203 14.09 32.49 11.11
CA SER A 203 15.36 32.58 10.38
C SER A 203 15.80 31.18 9.96
N PRO A 204 15.13 30.59 8.95
CA PRO A 204 15.34 29.20 8.55
C PRO A 204 16.80 28.93 8.16
N GLN A 205 17.41 27.91 8.77
CA GLN A 205 18.75 27.43 8.42
C GLN A 205 18.73 25.93 8.14
N LYS A 206 19.10 25.53 6.91
CA LYS A 206 19.25 24.12 6.53
C LYS A 206 20.63 23.60 6.91
N VAL A 207 20.68 22.58 7.77
CA VAL A 207 21.92 21.92 8.22
C VAL A 207 21.90 20.45 7.82
N ASN A 208 22.88 20.00 7.04
CA ASN A 208 23.04 18.57 6.73
C ASN A 208 23.80 17.87 7.85
N ILE A 209 23.14 16.97 8.58
CA ILE A 209 23.73 16.27 9.74
C ILE A 209 24.59 15.07 9.35
N MET A 210 24.68 14.75 8.06
CA MET A 210 25.43 13.60 7.54
C MET A 210 26.79 13.98 6.95
N THR A 211 27.12 15.28 6.92
CA THR A 211 28.36 15.80 6.33
C THR A 211 29.59 15.23 7.04
N GLY A 212 30.52 14.65 6.27
CA GLY A 212 31.77 14.09 6.78
C GLY A 212 31.64 12.71 7.45
N LEU A 213 30.42 12.22 7.70
CA LEU A 213 30.21 10.90 8.27
C LEU A 213 30.44 9.80 7.23
N THR A 214 31.04 8.69 7.66
CA THR A 214 31.23 7.50 6.84
C THR A 214 30.51 6.29 7.43
N VAL A 215 30.11 5.35 6.58
CA VAL A 215 29.49 4.09 7.00
C VAL A 215 30.47 3.33 7.91
N PRO A 216 30.07 2.98 9.16
CA PRO A 216 31.00 2.47 10.16
C PRO A 216 31.42 1.00 9.95
N SER A 217 30.60 0.16 9.29
CA SER A 217 30.84 -1.29 9.19
C SER A 217 30.27 -1.94 7.91
N GLY A 218 30.67 -3.20 7.65
CA GLY A 218 30.28 -4.12 6.56
C GLY A 218 30.37 -3.61 5.13
N THR A 219 29.47 -4.05 4.24
CA THR A 219 29.67 -3.97 2.77
C THR A 219 29.96 -2.58 2.23
N ASN A 220 29.42 -1.53 2.88
CA ASN A 220 29.64 -0.14 2.48
C ASN A 220 30.62 0.62 3.38
N LYS A 221 31.36 -0.05 4.27
CA LYS A 221 32.29 0.58 5.23
C LYS A 221 33.20 1.61 4.57
N GLY A 222 33.30 2.78 5.19
CA GLY A 222 34.15 3.89 4.72
C GLY A 222 33.54 4.77 3.63
N LYS A 223 32.40 4.38 3.02
CA LYS A 223 31.67 5.28 2.11
C LYS A 223 31.11 6.47 2.86
N LEU A 224 31.16 7.66 2.24
CA LEU A 224 30.53 8.87 2.78
C LEU A 224 29.01 8.69 2.78
N MET A 225 28.35 9.05 3.88
CA MET A 225 26.89 9.00 4.00
C MET A 225 26.21 9.91 2.97
N THR A 226 26.84 11.03 2.63
CA THR A 226 26.37 11.97 1.60
C THR A 226 26.53 11.45 0.16
N SER A 227 27.20 10.31 -0.06
CA SER A 227 27.32 9.72 -1.40
C SER A 227 26.14 8.83 -1.78
N GLY A 228 25.30 8.45 -0.82
CA GLY A 228 24.16 7.56 -1.02
C GLY A 228 22.81 8.28 -1.02
N THR A 229 21.79 7.56 -0.61
CA THR A 229 20.39 8.00 -0.61
C THR A 229 19.71 7.58 0.69
N PHE A 230 18.81 8.42 1.18
CA PHE A 230 18.15 8.26 2.47
C PHE A 230 16.67 7.90 2.27
N LEU A 231 16.12 7.15 3.23
CA LEU A 231 14.71 6.77 3.22
C LEU A 231 14.15 6.65 4.63
N SER A 232 12.96 7.24 4.82
CA SER A 232 12.06 7.06 5.96
C SER A 232 12.73 7.19 7.33
N PRO A 233 13.21 8.39 7.69
CA PRO A 233 13.65 8.65 9.06
C PRO A 233 12.47 8.56 10.03
N ASP A 234 12.75 8.16 11.27
CA ASP A 234 11.86 8.32 12.43
C ASP A 234 12.66 8.77 13.65
N LEU A 235 12.04 9.59 14.50
CA LEU A 235 12.67 10.18 15.68
C LEU A 235 12.27 9.40 16.94
N SER A 236 13.23 9.08 17.80
CA SER A 236 12.98 8.45 19.10
C SER A 236 12.04 9.30 19.95
N TYR A 237 11.29 8.67 20.86
CA TYR A 237 10.29 9.39 21.69
C TYR A 237 10.90 10.50 22.56
N ASP A 238 12.17 10.36 22.95
CA ASP A 238 12.92 11.39 23.69
C ASP A 238 13.49 12.51 22.80
N GLY A 239 13.35 12.41 21.48
CA GLY A 239 13.79 13.42 20.52
C GLY A 239 15.30 13.45 20.23
N LYS A 240 16.06 12.40 20.61
CA LYS A 240 17.54 12.44 20.57
C LYS A 240 18.18 11.59 19.47
N THR A 241 17.51 10.53 19.03
CA THR A 241 18.08 9.55 18.09
C THR A 241 17.16 9.36 16.90
N ILE A 242 17.75 9.41 15.71
CA ILE A 242 17.08 9.19 14.43
C ILE A 242 17.40 7.77 13.98
N VAL A 243 16.38 6.99 13.64
CA VAL A 243 16.53 5.74 12.88
C VAL A 243 16.15 6.00 11.42
N PHE A 244 16.87 5.45 10.47
CA PHE A 244 16.63 5.69 9.04
C PHE A 244 17.16 4.53 8.18
N SER A 245 16.77 4.50 6.90
CA SER A 245 17.30 3.57 5.91
C SER A 245 18.26 4.31 4.97
N TRP A 246 19.36 3.66 4.58
CA TRP A 246 20.32 4.22 3.63
C TRP A 246 20.82 3.15 2.65
N SER A 247 21.04 3.56 1.40
CA SER A 247 21.66 2.74 0.35
C SER A 247 22.74 3.54 -0.35
N SER A 248 23.79 2.86 -0.83
CA SER A 248 24.79 3.51 -1.70
C SER A 248 24.28 3.78 -3.11
N GLY A 249 23.07 3.31 -3.46
CA GLY A 249 22.35 3.55 -4.71
C GLY A 249 23.14 3.26 -6.00
N GLY A 250 22.67 3.83 -7.11
CA GLY A 250 23.49 4.05 -8.32
C GLY A 250 23.82 2.85 -9.20
N ASN A 251 23.15 1.70 -9.03
CA ASN A 251 23.39 0.51 -9.87
C ASN A 251 22.05 -0.11 -10.27
N THR A 252 21.83 -0.37 -11.56
CA THR A 252 20.59 -0.95 -12.12
C THR A 252 20.41 -2.44 -11.81
N LYS A 253 21.38 -3.06 -11.13
CA LYS A 253 21.33 -4.46 -10.66
C LYS A 253 21.37 -4.52 -9.15
N TRP A 254 20.61 -5.41 -8.55
CA TRP A 254 20.72 -5.70 -7.13
C TRP A 254 22.12 -6.23 -6.78
N SER A 255 22.65 -5.74 -5.68
CA SER A 255 23.91 -6.16 -5.06
C SER A 255 23.80 -5.91 -3.57
N GLN A 256 24.60 -6.58 -2.75
CA GLN A 256 24.61 -6.28 -1.31
C GLN A 256 24.90 -4.79 -1.02
N ALA A 257 25.74 -4.14 -1.85
CA ALA A 257 26.14 -2.76 -1.65
C ALA A 257 25.02 -1.73 -1.90
N ASN A 258 24.10 -2.00 -2.83
CA ASN A 258 23.03 -1.05 -3.16
C ASN A 258 21.68 -1.42 -2.55
N ARG A 259 21.61 -2.37 -1.63
CA ARG A 259 20.42 -2.59 -0.79
C ARG A 259 20.32 -1.52 0.29
N PHE A 260 19.09 -1.24 0.71
CA PHE A 260 18.88 -0.40 1.88
C PHE A 260 19.17 -1.19 3.16
N ASN A 261 19.91 -0.55 4.07
CA ASN A 261 20.09 -1.04 5.43
C ASN A 261 19.65 0.02 6.44
N ILE A 262 19.37 -0.42 7.67
CA ILE A 262 18.93 0.45 8.77
C ILE A 262 20.14 0.99 9.53
N PHE A 263 20.07 2.26 9.87
CA PHE A 263 21.07 3.01 10.62
C PHE A 263 20.41 3.81 11.74
N THR A 264 21.20 4.15 12.75
CA THR A 264 20.82 5.15 13.76
C THR A 264 21.89 6.23 13.87
N VAL A 265 21.49 7.45 14.18
CA VAL A 265 22.39 8.56 14.48
C VAL A 265 21.76 9.49 15.51
N ASN A 266 22.57 10.16 16.31
CA ASN A 266 22.06 11.23 17.17
C ASN A 266 21.68 12.47 16.33
N VAL A 267 20.78 13.30 16.83
CA VAL A 267 20.33 14.53 16.15
C VAL A 267 21.46 15.55 15.90
N ASP A 268 22.57 15.45 16.62
CA ASP A 268 23.79 16.26 16.43
C ASP A 268 24.78 15.67 15.41
N GLY A 269 24.44 14.53 14.79
CA GLY A 269 25.30 13.81 13.84
C GLY A 269 26.30 12.85 14.49
N THR A 270 26.34 12.72 15.82
CA THR A 270 27.22 11.78 16.52
C THR A 270 26.64 10.38 16.59
N ASN A 271 27.47 9.41 17.00
CA ASN A 271 27.04 8.02 17.29
C ASN A 271 26.33 7.33 16.11
N LEU A 272 26.80 7.58 14.88
CA LEU A 272 26.32 6.87 13.70
C LEU A 272 26.62 5.37 13.84
N LYS A 273 25.56 4.55 13.82
CA LYS A 273 25.64 3.09 13.84
C LYS A 273 24.89 2.51 12.65
N ARG A 274 25.44 1.43 12.11
CA ARG A 274 24.72 0.57 11.18
C ARG A 274 24.09 -0.57 11.97
N ILE A 275 22.79 -0.74 11.82
CA ILE A 275 21.99 -1.70 12.59
C ILE A 275 21.77 -2.99 11.82
N THR A 276 21.52 -2.90 10.51
CA THR A 276 21.38 -4.10 9.66
C THR A 276 22.43 -4.18 8.57
N ASP A 277 22.70 -5.40 8.11
CA ASP A 277 23.59 -5.73 7.00
C ASP A 277 23.12 -7.03 6.36
N GLY A 278 23.53 -7.28 5.12
CA GLY A 278 23.28 -8.54 4.43
C GLY A 278 22.57 -8.38 3.09
N ASN A 279 22.05 -9.50 2.59
CA ASN A 279 21.49 -9.64 1.25
C ASN A 279 20.00 -9.28 1.16
N TYR A 280 19.50 -8.47 2.09
CA TYR A 280 18.09 -8.07 2.17
C TYR A 280 18.00 -6.55 2.18
N ASP A 281 16.89 -6.04 1.67
CA ASP A 281 16.52 -4.64 1.86
C ASP A 281 15.76 -4.55 3.17
N ASP A 282 16.24 -3.68 4.07
CA ASP A 282 15.57 -3.33 5.31
C ASP A 282 15.25 -1.83 5.26
N ILE A 283 13.97 -1.49 5.25
CA ILE A 283 13.50 -0.11 5.06
C ILE A 283 12.35 0.26 5.98
N HIS A 284 12.02 1.55 6.00
CA HIS A 284 10.92 2.14 6.77
C HIS A 284 10.98 1.82 8.27
N PRO A 285 12.12 2.05 8.94
CA PRO A 285 12.21 1.82 10.37
C PRO A 285 11.36 2.83 11.15
N CYS A 286 10.75 2.38 12.25
CA CYS A 286 10.03 3.21 13.20
C CYS A 286 10.25 2.68 14.63
N TRP A 287 10.27 3.58 15.62
CA TRP A 287 10.43 3.21 17.03
C TRP A 287 9.13 2.69 17.64
N LEU A 288 9.17 1.47 18.17
CA LEU A 288 8.12 0.95 19.05
C LEU A 288 8.24 1.53 20.46
N PRO A 289 7.14 1.62 21.23
CA PRO A 289 7.18 2.14 22.60
C PRO A 289 8.08 1.33 23.53
N ASP A 290 8.26 0.02 23.33
CA ASP A 290 9.19 -0.77 24.14
C ASP A 290 10.68 -0.48 23.85
N GLY A 291 10.96 0.33 22.83
CA GLY A 291 12.31 0.66 22.37
C GLY A 291 12.77 -0.21 21.20
N ARG A 292 12.05 -1.27 20.82
CA ARG A 292 12.37 -2.04 19.62
C ARG A 292 12.16 -1.19 18.35
N ILE A 293 12.76 -1.63 17.25
CA ILE A 293 12.58 -1.02 15.94
C ILE A 293 11.70 -1.94 15.11
N ILE A 294 10.59 -1.43 14.59
CA ILE A 294 9.82 -2.09 13.54
C ILE A 294 10.31 -1.61 12.18
N PHE A 295 10.33 -2.49 11.18
CA PHE A 295 10.74 -2.19 9.81
C PHE A 295 10.07 -3.18 8.85
N ILE A 296 10.21 -2.95 7.54
CA ILE A 296 9.86 -3.94 6.52
C ILE A 296 11.11 -4.48 5.85
N SER A 297 11.07 -5.78 5.51
CA SER A 297 12.23 -6.48 4.96
C SER A 297 11.86 -7.47 3.86
N THR A 298 12.77 -7.65 2.90
CA THR A 298 12.71 -8.73 1.89
C THR A 298 13.19 -10.08 2.40
N ARG A 299 13.60 -10.17 3.66
CA ARG A 299 14.22 -11.36 4.29
C ARG A 299 13.36 -12.60 4.32
N ARG A 300 12.03 -12.46 4.39
CA ARG A 300 11.12 -13.61 4.25
C ARG A 300 11.18 -14.22 2.85
N GLY A 301 11.49 -13.40 1.84
CA GLY A 301 11.48 -13.77 0.45
C GLY A 301 10.10 -13.75 -0.20
N GLY A 302 10.06 -14.22 -1.44
CA GLY A 302 8.87 -14.18 -2.29
C GLY A 302 8.80 -12.94 -3.19
N TYR A 303 7.87 -12.96 -4.14
CA TYR A 303 7.71 -11.95 -5.17
C TYR A 303 6.26 -11.56 -5.39
N GLY A 304 6.02 -10.32 -5.80
CA GLY A 304 4.69 -9.83 -6.15
C GLY A 304 4.07 -10.62 -7.31
N ARG A 305 2.75 -10.86 -7.24
CA ARG A 305 2.01 -11.69 -8.21
C ARG A 305 1.83 -11.03 -9.57
N CYS A 306 1.85 -9.70 -9.62
CA CYS A 306 1.27 -8.92 -10.72
C CYS A 306 2.30 -8.21 -11.61
N HIS A 307 3.57 -8.59 -11.51
CA HIS A 307 4.67 -7.90 -12.20
C HIS A 307 5.33 -8.72 -13.28
N PHE A 308 5.54 -8.09 -14.43
CA PHE A 308 6.33 -8.65 -15.53
C PHE A 308 7.84 -8.38 -15.36
N ARG A 309 8.28 -8.18 -14.11
CA ARG A 309 9.66 -7.90 -13.69
C ARG A 309 9.80 -8.30 -12.21
N PRO A 310 11.04 -8.49 -11.71
CA PRO A 310 11.26 -8.88 -10.32
C PRO A 310 10.77 -7.79 -9.36
N VAL A 311 9.83 -8.15 -8.48
CA VAL A 311 9.35 -7.32 -7.37
C VAL A 311 9.41 -8.15 -6.09
N PRO A 312 10.49 -8.03 -5.30
CA PRO A 312 10.60 -8.72 -4.02
C PRO A 312 9.47 -8.30 -3.06
N THR A 313 9.09 -9.22 -2.18
CA THR A 313 8.04 -8.97 -1.18
C THR A 313 8.62 -8.42 0.11
N TYR A 314 8.12 -7.27 0.56
CA TYR A 314 8.45 -6.63 1.83
C TYR A 314 7.40 -6.97 2.89
N THR A 315 7.84 -7.48 4.04
CA THR A 315 6.96 -7.84 5.17
C THR A 315 7.45 -7.26 6.48
N LEU A 316 6.55 -7.08 7.44
CA LEU A 316 6.87 -6.50 8.75
C LEU A 316 7.82 -7.39 9.56
N HIS A 317 8.83 -6.75 10.16
CA HIS A 317 9.82 -7.34 11.05
C HIS A 317 10.08 -6.41 12.24
N SER A 318 10.60 -6.96 13.33
CA SER A 318 11.04 -6.17 14.50
C SER A 318 12.38 -6.65 15.01
N MET A 319 13.16 -5.76 15.61
CA MET A 319 14.46 -6.05 16.21
C MET A 319 14.74 -5.18 17.43
N ASN A 320 15.73 -5.55 18.24
CA ASN A 320 16.27 -4.67 19.26
C ASN A 320 17.03 -3.48 18.63
N PRO A 321 17.21 -2.36 19.36
CA PRO A 321 17.94 -1.18 18.87
C PRO A 321 19.36 -1.45 18.35
N ASP A 322 19.99 -2.53 18.81
CA ASP A 322 21.35 -2.93 18.44
C ASP A 322 21.40 -3.86 17.22
N GLY A 323 20.25 -4.20 16.63
CA GLY A 323 20.11 -5.09 15.48
C GLY A 323 20.00 -6.58 15.85
N SER A 324 20.05 -6.92 17.13
CA SER A 324 19.82 -8.29 17.60
C SER A 324 18.32 -8.66 17.59
N ASP A 325 18.04 -9.96 17.70
CA ASP A 325 16.68 -10.50 17.88
C ASP A 325 15.68 -10.07 16.79
N ILE A 326 16.11 -10.15 15.52
CA ILE A 326 15.24 -9.90 14.37
C ILE A 326 14.17 -11.00 14.29
N ILE A 327 12.89 -10.60 14.36
CA ILE A 327 11.72 -11.47 14.23
C ILE A 327 10.84 -11.02 13.05
N CYS A 328 10.21 -11.98 12.37
CA CYS A 328 9.22 -11.73 11.33
C CYS A 328 7.85 -11.57 11.98
N LEU A 329 7.21 -10.42 11.83
CA LEU A 329 5.89 -10.14 12.40
C LEU A 329 4.75 -10.50 11.45
N SER A 330 5.03 -10.61 10.15
CA SER A 330 4.00 -10.82 9.12
C SER A 330 4.37 -11.86 8.08
N TYR A 331 3.43 -12.77 7.85
CA TYR A 331 3.53 -13.81 6.84
C TYR A 331 2.60 -13.53 5.65
N HIS A 332 2.25 -12.27 5.40
CA HIS A 332 1.41 -11.91 4.25
C HIS A 332 2.15 -12.06 2.92
N GLU A 333 1.57 -12.77 1.96
CA GLU A 333 2.26 -13.23 0.74
C GLU A 333 2.72 -12.13 -0.24
N THR A 334 2.20 -10.91 -0.09
CA THR A 334 2.51 -9.69 -0.86
C THR A 334 3.03 -8.57 0.06
N ASN A 335 3.26 -7.38 -0.52
CA ASN A 335 3.95 -6.30 0.17
C ASN A 335 3.14 -5.60 1.26
N GLU A 336 3.83 -5.18 2.31
CA GLU A 336 3.36 -4.27 3.35
C GLU A 336 4.27 -3.05 3.44
N TRP A 337 3.71 -1.87 3.73
CA TRP A 337 4.40 -0.58 3.63
C TRP A 337 4.16 0.34 4.84
N HIS A 338 5.08 1.29 4.99
CA HIS A 338 5.01 2.45 5.89
C HIS A 338 4.50 2.16 7.32
N PRO A 339 5.14 1.25 8.07
CA PRO A 339 4.76 1.02 9.45
C PRO A 339 4.92 2.30 10.31
N SER A 340 3.96 2.55 11.19
CA SER A 340 4.02 3.56 12.24
C SER A 340 3.30 3.07 13.50
N VAL A 341 3.28 3.86 14.58
CA VAL A 341 2.65 3.50 15.85
C VAL A 341 1.42 4.37 16.11
N SER A 342 0.33 3.72 16.50
CA SER A 342 -0.92 4.37 16.90
C SER A 342 -0.87 4.84 18.36
N ASN A 343 -1.83 5.70 18.75
CA ASN A 343 -1.87 6.25 20.11
C ASN A 343 -2.11 5.20 21.21
N ASP A 344 -2.62 4.01 20.86
CA ASP A 344 -2.83 2.89 21.79
C ASP A 344 -1.69 1.86 21.78
N GLY A 345 -0.62 2.11 21.01
CA GLY A 345 0.56 1.25 20.95
C GLY A 345 0.50 0.15 19.89
N ARG A 346 -0.59 0.01 19.12
CA ARG A 346 -0.63 -0.88 17.94
C ARG A 346 0.18 -0.31 16.78
N ILE A 347 0.63 -1.18 15.90
CA ILE A 347 1.28 -0.82 14.63
C ILE A 347 0.19 -0.47 13.61
N ILE A 348 0.40 0.59 12.83
CA ILE A 348 -0.37 0.96 11.63
C ILE A 348 0.51 0.68 10.42
N TYR A 349 -0.02 0.06 9.36
CA TYR A 349 0.73 -0.20 8.13
C TYR A 349 -0.21 -0.32 6.93
N THR A 350 0.32 -0.12 5.73
CA THR A 350 -0.42 -0.39 4.48
C THR A 350 -0.19 -1.84 4.08
N ARG A 351 -1.24 -2.58 3.72
CA ARG A 351 -1.11 -3.94 3.20
C ARG A 351 -1.66 -4.01 1.79
N TRP A 352 -0.90 -4.65 0.91
CA TRP A 352 -1.35 -5.03 -0.43
C TRP A 352 -2.07 -6.39 -0.39
N ASP A 353 -3.40 -6.46 -0.54
CA ASP A 353 -4.16 -7.72 -0.46
C ASP A 353 -5.07 -8.01 -1.68
N TYR A 354 -4.80 -9.12 -2.38
CA TYR A 354 -5.57 -9.62 -3.55
C TYR A 354 -6.21 -11.01 -3.33
N ILE A 355 -6.30 -11.48 -2.08
CA ILE A 355 -6.76 -12.85 -1.82
C ILE A 355 -8.27 -12.96 -2.06
N ASP A 356 -8.67 -13.68 -3.11
CA ASP A 356 -10.07 -13.89 -3.50
C ASP A 356 -10.87 -12.58 -3.73
N ARG A 357 -10.17 -11.51 -4.18
CA ARG A 357 -10.73 -10.17 -4.47
C ARG A 357 -9.99 -9.43 -5.61
N ASP A 358 -10.61 -8.39 -6.16
CA ASP A 358 -10.08 -7.59 -7.27
C ASP A 358 -8.90 -6.68 -6.89
N PHE A 359 -8.19 -6.19 -7.90
CA PHE A 359 -6.96 -5.44 -7.68
C PHE A 359 -7.12 -3.93 -7.41
N SER A 360 -8.30 -3.35 -7.62
CA SER A 360 -8.48 -1.88 -7.69
C SER A 360 -8.71 -1.20 -6.34
N ALA A 361 -8.70 -1.94 -5.22
CA ALA A 361 -8.83 -1.40 -3.86
C ALA A 361 -8.04 -2.23 -2.84
N ALA A 362 -6.74 -2.33 -3.05
CA ALA A 362 -5.95 -3.36 -2.39
C ALA A 362 -4.94 -2.87 -1.36
N HIS A 363 -4.75 -1.57 -1.20
CA HIS A 363 -3.65 -1.01 -0.41
C HIS A 363 -4.17 -0.08 0.67
N HIS A 364 -4.88 -0.63 1.64
CA HIS A 364 -5.46 0.16 2.74
C HIS A 364 -4.70 -0.06 4.05
N LEU A 365 -5.06 0.73 5.05
CA LEU A 365 -4.47 0.65 6.37
C LEU A 365 -4.94 -0.58 7.15
N TRP A 366 -3.98 -1.21 7.81
CA TRP A 366 -4.11 -2.35 8.69
C TRP A 366 -3.44 -2.06 10.02
N PHE A 367 -3.84 -2.82 11.03
CA PHE A 367 -3.37 -2.73 12.39
C PHE A 367 -2.97 -4.10 12.91
N CYS A 368 -1.91 -4.17 13.69
CA CYS A 368 -1.55 -5.36 14.47
C CYS A 368 -0.91 -4.94 15.79
N ASN A 369 -0.82 -5.87 16.74
CA ASN A 369 -0.06 -5.65 17.96
C ASN A 369 1.46 -5.63 17.65
N PRO A 370 2.30 -5.00 18.51
CA PRO A 370 3.75 -4.94 18.33
C PRO A 370 4.47 -6.28 18.12
N ASP A 371 3.86 -7.39 18.54
CA ASP A 371 4.36 -8.74 18.33
C ASP A 371 3.77 -9.46 17.11
N GLY A 372 3.09 -8.73 16.22
CA GLY A 372 2.54 -9.25 14.98
C GLY A 372 1.20 -9.97 15.12
N THR A 373 0.66 -10.10 16.33
CA THR A 373 -0.65 -10.73 16.57
C THR A 373 -1.80 -9.82 16.14
N ASN A 374 -2.96 -10.43 15.89
CA ASN A 374 -4.21 -9.75 15.54
C ASN A 374 -4.13 -8.76 14.35
N PRO A 375 -3.59 -9.15 13.18
CA PRO A 375 -3.66 -8.30 11.99
C PRO A 375 -5.13 -8.10 11.56
N ARG A 376 -5.59 -6.85 11.54
CA ARG A 376 -6.97 -6.43 11.21
C ARG A 376 -6.99 -5.14 10.41
N SER A 377 -7.93 -5.03 9.46
CA SER A 377 -8.30 -3.75 8.85
C SER A 377 -9.67 -3.32 9.35
N TRP A 378 -9.85 -2.03 9.62
CA TRP A 378 -11.10 -1.44 10.10
C TRP A 378 -11.85 -0.63 9.02
N GLY A 379 -11.30 -0.53 7.81
CA GLY A 379 -12.01 0.11 6.71
C GLY A 379 -11.21 0.16 5.40
N GLY A 380 -11.89 0.47 4.30
CA GLY A 380 -11.31 0.65 2.96
C GLY A 380 -10.96 -0.65 2.22
N ASN A 381 -10.78 -1.75 2.96
CA ASN A 381 -10.25 -3.01 2.45
C ASN A 381 -11.23 -3.82 1.56
N TYR A 382 -12.52 -3.48 1.49
CA TYR A 382 -13.49 -4.21 0.66
C TYR A 382 -14.12 -3.32 -0.40
N SER A 383 -14.16 -3.82 -1.63
CA SER A 383 -15.00 -3.31 -2.70
C SER A 383 -16.42 -3.92 -2.58
N PHE A 384 -17.45 -3.17 -2.98
CA PHE A 384 -18.79 -3.71 -3.13
C PHE A 384 -18.81 -4.84 -4.19
N PRO A 385 -19.66 -5.86 -4.05
CA PRO A 385 -19.88 -6.84 -5.11
C PRO A 385 -20.33 -6.18 -6.40
N LEU A 386 -19.81 -6.63 -7.54
CA LEU A 386 -20.19 -6.10 -8.86
C LEU A 386 -21.72 -6.12 -9.11
N HIS A 387 -22.43 -7.12 -8.57
CA HIS A 387 -23.88 -7.29 -8.75
C HIS A 387 -24.75 -6.41 -7.83
N THR A 388 -24.17 -5.81 -6.78
CA THR A 388 -24.87 -4.79 -5.96
C THR A 388 -24.73 -3.39 -6.56
N MET A 389 -24.05 -3.28 -7.71
CA MET A 389 -24.02 -2.06 -8.51
C MET A 389 -25.19 -2.13 -9.51
N GLY A 390 -26.06 -1.11 -9.52
CA GLY A 390 -27.38 -1.15 -10.18
C GLY A 390 -27.40 -1.44 -11.69
N SER A 391 -28.60 -1.55 -12.29
CA SER A 391 -28.79 -1.97 -13.68
C SER A 391 -28.59 -0.84 -14.71
N GLY A 392 -27.42 -0.81 -15.35
CA GLY A 392 -26.99 0.04 -16.48
C GLY A 392 -25.49 -0.17 -16.76
N PRO A 393 -24.87 0.38 -17.83
CA PRO A 393 -23.42 0.27 -18.03
C PRO A 393 -22.70 1.19 -17.02
N PHE A 394 -22.52 0.65 -15.82
CA PHE A 394 -21.55 1.03 -14.77
C PHE A 394 -21.72 2.42 -14.13
N LYS A 395 -22.27 2.48 -12.92
CA LYS A 395 -21.92 3.53 -11.94
C LYS A 395 -21.08 2.91 -10.83
N ASP A 396 -19.79 2.81 -11.10
CA ASP A 396 -18.77 2.42 -10.11
C ASP A 396 -18.41 3.64 -9.23
N GLU A 397 -18.90 3.65 -8.00
CA GLU A 397 -18.56 4.71 -7.02
C GLU A 397 -17.23 4.45 -6.29
N ARG A 398 -16.48 3.38 -6.60
CA ARG A 398 -15.12 3.16 -6.03
C ARG A 398 -14.13 4.23 -6.48
N SER A 399 -14.38 4.84 -7.64
CA SER A 399 -13.69 6.05 -8.13
C SER A 399 -13.85 7.26 -7.20
N ALA A 400 -14.86 7.26 -6.32
CA ALA A 400 -15.09 8.32 -5.35
C ALA A 400 -14.20 8.23 -4.09
N ARG A 401 -13.44 7.13 -3.91
CA ARG A 401 -12.57 6.91 -2.74
C ARG A 401 -11.11 6.63 -3.15
N PRO A 402 -10.15 6.71 -2.19
CA PRO A 402 -8.77 6.31 -2.43
C PRO A 402 -8.64 4.83 -2.83
N TRP A 403 -7.86 4.56 -3.88
CA TRP A 403 -7.45 3.20 -4.25
C TRP A 403 -6.37 2.63 -3.33
N ALA A 404 -5.48 3.51 -2.86
CA ALA A 404 -4.40 3.18 -1.95
C ALA A 404 -4.18 4.28 -0.90
N GLU A 405 -3.78 3.88 0.30
CA GLU A 405 -3.52 4.73 1.46
C GLU A 405 -2.13 4.41 2.02
N TYR A 406 -1.23 5.39 1.98
CA TYR A 406 0.18 5.27 2.35
C TYR A 406 0.54 6.19 3.52
N ASN A 407 1.67 5.91 4.20
CA ASN A 407 2.20 6.77 5.27
C ASN A 407 1.19 7.08 6.39
N GLY A 408 0.39 6.09 6.79
CA GLY A 408 -0.60 6.25 7.85
C GLY A 408 0.06 6.65 9.18
N ARG A 409 -0.43 7.70 9.84
CA ARG A 409 0.01 8.14 11.18
C ARG A 409 -1.17 8.52 12.07
N ALA A 410 -1.19 8.05 13.31
CA ALA A 410 -2.22 8.47 14.27
C ALA A 410 -2.13 9.97 14.55
N ILE A 411 -3.29 10.62 14.66
CA ILE A 411 -3.37 12.04 14.99
C ILE A 411 -3.27 12.22 16.51
N PRO A 412 -2.35 13.06 17.02
CA PRO A 412 -2.24 13.31 18.46
C PRO A 412 -3.57 13.75 19.08
N GLY A 413 -3.90 13.20 20.25
CA GLY A 413 -5.13 13.52 20.99
C GLY A 413 -6.41 12.84 20.45
N SER A 414 -6.33 12.08 19.36
CA SER A 414 -7.46 11.29 18.84
C SER A 414 -7.32 9.81 19.19
N ALA A 415 -8.42 9.15 19.55
CA ALA A 415 -8.42 7.70 19.80
C ALA A 415 -8.48 6.87 18.50
N SER A 416 -9.03 7.44 17.43
CA SER A 416 -9.51 6.71 16.26
C SER A 416 -9.08 7.30 14.92
N LYS A 417 -8.49 8.50 14.87
CA LYS A 417 -8.16 9.17 13.60
C LYS A 417 -6.72 8.96 13.16
N VAL A 418 -6.56 8.67 11.88
CA VAL A 418 -5.27 8.47 11.21
C VAL A 418 -5.21 9.34 9.96
N ILE A 419 -4.14 10.13 9.81
CA ILE A 419 -3.85 10.81 8.55
C ILE A 419 -3.09 9.87 7.60
N ALA A 420 -3.40 9.92 6.30
CA ALA A 420 -2.72 9.14 5.27
C ALA A 420 -2.61 9.91 3.95
N THR A 421 -1.69 9.45 3.09
CA THR A 421 -1.60 9.86 1.69
C THR A 421 -2.46 8.94 0.83
N ALA A 422 -3.52 9.46 0.23
CA ALA A 422 -4.30 8.79 -0.80
C ALA A 422 -3.56 8.82 -2.14
N GLY A 423 -2.87 7.74 -2.49
CA GLY A 423 -2.03 7.62 -3.68
C GLY A 423 -2.57 6.63 -4.73
N PRO A 424 -1.89 6.52 -5.89
CA PRO A 424 -2.21 5.55 -6.94
C PRO A 424 -1.79 4.13 -6.54
N HIS A 425 -2.42 3.11 -7.14
CA HIS A 425 -1.89 1.74 -7.08
C HIS A 425 -0.63 1.62 -7.94
N HIS A 426 -0.67 2.11 -9.18
CA HIS A 426 0.44 1.93 -10.12
C HIS A 426 1.40 3.11 -10.18
N GLY A 427 1.62 3.82 -9.07
CA GLY A 427 2.45 5.02 -9.08
C GLY A 427 3.22 5.22 -7.79
N GLN A 428 3.95 6.32 -7.68
CA GLN A 428 4.63 6.66 -6.42
C GLN A 428 3.62 7.04 -5.34
N SER A 429 4.00 6.88 -4.08
CA SER A 429 3.15 7.07 -2.89
C SER A 429 2.88 8.56 -2.57
N PHE A 430 2.43 9.31 -3.55
CA PHE A 430 2.07 10.72 -3.50
C PHE A 430 0.67 10.91 -4.08
N GLY A 431 -0.08 11.87 -3.54
CA GLY A 431 -1.46 12.10 -3.94
C GLY A 431 -2.13 13.13 -3.04
N SER A 432 -3.42 12.92 -2.76
CA SER A 432 -4.15 13.75 -1.79
C SER A 432 -3.85 13.34 -0.35
N LEU A 433 -4.05 14.24 0.62
CA LEU A 433 -4.06 13.87 2.03
C LEU A 433 -5.49 13.65 2.53
N ILE A 434 -5.66 12.64 3.37
CA ILE A 434 -6.95 12.27 3.97
C ILE A 434 -6.80 12.02 5.48
N ILE A 435 -7.86 12.24 6.23
CA ILE A 435 -8.06 11.66 7.56
C ILE A 435 -9.02 10.49 7.41
N ARG A 436 -8.67 9.36 8.02
CA ARG A 436 -9.57 8.23 8.24
C ARG A 436 -10.00 8.18 9.70
N ASP A 437 -11.30 8.20 9.95
CA ASP A 437 -11.91 8.13 11.27
C ASP A 437 -12.51 6.73 11.50
N TYR A 438 -11.90 5.99 12.43
CA TYR A 438 -12.33 4.64 12.79
C TYR A 438 -13.34 4.60 13.95
N ASP A 439 -13.99 5.70 14.31
CA ASP A 439 -15.22 5.66 15.11
C ASP A 439 -16.48 5.63 14.22
N ILE A 440 -16.31 5.94 12.93
CA ILE A 440 -17.39 5.92 11.94
C ILE A 440 -17.40 4.55 11.26
N ALA A 441 -18.59 3.96 11.09
CA ALA A 441 -18.73 2.71 10.37
C ALA A 441 -18.30 2.86 8.90
N ASP A 442 -17.55 1.87 8.39
CA ASP A 442 -17.12 1.85 6.99
C ASP A 442 -18.32 1.54 6.07
N ASP A 443 -18.73 2.51 5.28
CA ASP A 443 -19.72 2.35 4.20
C ASP A 443 -19.09 1.80 2.91
N ASN A 444 -17.81 1.41 2.96
CA ASN A 444 -16.97 1.03 1.82
C ASN A 444 -16.85 2.14 0.76
N LYS A 445 -17.15 3.40 1.12
CA LYS A 445 -17.00 4.59 0.27
C LYS A 445 -16.16 5.64 0.99
N MET A 446 -16.79 6.70 1.46
CA MET A 446 -16.15 7.91 1.99
C MET A 446 -16.63 8.25 3.40
N ALA A 447 -17.51 7.46 4.04
CA ALA A 447 -18.06 7.81 5.36
C ALA A 447 -16.96 8.02 6.41
N GLN A 448 -15.90 7.20 6.36
CA GLN A 448 -14.74 7.32 7.24
C GLN A 448 -13.69 8.34 6.76
N VAL A 449 -13.82 8.91 5.57
CA VAL A 449 -12.75 9.64 4.89
C VAL A 449 -13.07 11.12 4.80
N THR A 450 -12.23 11.94 5.44
CA THR A 450 -12.19 13.39 5.22
C THR A 450 -11.00 13.74 4.34
N LYS A 451 -11.22 14.37 3.19
CA LYS A 451 -10.16 14.81 2.27
C LYS A 451 -9.67 16.21 2.68
N LEU A 452 -8.37 16.32 2.96
CA LEU A 452 -7.74 17.56 3.42
C LEU A 452 -7.27 18.47 2.28
N THR A 453 -6.96 17.88 1.12
CA THR A 453 -6.39 18.59 -0.03
C THR A 453 -7.34 18.47 -1.24
N PRO A 454 -8.48 19.21 -1.25
CA PRO A 454 -9.45 19.12 -2.34
C PRO A 454 -8.92 19.59 -3.70
N ASP A 455 -7.83 20.36 -3.69
CA ASP A 455 -7.12 20.82 -4.88
C ASP A 455 -6.32 19.71 -5.61
N ALA A 456 -6.09 18.58 -4.95
CA ALA A 456 -5.51 17.39 -5.58
C ALA A 456 -6.59 16.33 -5.84
N PRO A 457 -6.54 15.58 -6.95
CA PRO A 457 -7.39 14.41 -7.14
C PRO A 457 -6.95 13.24 -6.25
N PHE A 458 -7.80 12.21 -6.13
CA PHE A 458 -7.33 10.86 -5.79
C PHE A 458 -6.74 10.24 -7.06
N PRO A 459 -5.40 10.02 -7.14
CA PRO A 459 -4.78 9.42 -8.32
C PRO A 459 -5.33 8.01 -8.57
N GLU A 460 -5.56 7.67 -9.85
CA GLU A 460 -6.22 6.44 -10.33
C GLU A 460 -7.67 6.19 -9.85
N GLY A 461 -8.11 6.80 -8.75
CA GLY A 461 -9.50 6.77 -8.30
C GLY A 461 -10.38 7.76 -9.06
N SER A 462 -10.16 9.06 -8.81
CA SER A 462 -10.98 10.16 -9.36
C SER A 462 -10.47 10.70 -10.71
N THR A 463 -9.34 10.19 -11.20
CA THR A 463 -8.72 10.60 -12.46
C THR A 463 -8.43 9.40 -13.33
N ALA A 464 -8.56 9.56 -14.64
CA ALA A 464 -7.92 8.66 -15.57
C ALA A 464 -6.39 8.83 -15.41
N TRP A 465 -5.71 7.77 -14.98
CA TRP A 465 -4.24 7.65 -14.88
C TRP A 465 -3.54 8.28 -13.64
N ARG A 466 -2.21 8.07 -13.63
CA ARG A 466 -1.16 8.43 -12.65
C ARG A 466 -0.88 9.94 -12.53
N THR A 467 -1.92 10.75 -12.33
CA THR A 467 -1.79 12.21 -12.19
C THR A 467 -2.05 12.66 -10.75
N GLY A 468 -1.56 13.84 -10.38
CA GLY A 468 -1.83 14.44 -9.06
C GLY A 468 -0.88 14.05 -7.92
N TYR A 469 0.41 13.82 -8.20
CA TYR A 469 1.43 13.44 -7.20
C TYR A 469 1.90 14.62 -6.33
N VAL A 470 0.95 15.35 -5.75
CA VAL A 470 1.17 16.69 -5.22
C VAL A 470 1.58 16.67 -3.74
N TYR A 471 0.91 15.86 -2.91
CA TYR A 471 1.18 15.78 -1.48
C TYR A 471 1.73 14.42 -1.07
N GLY A 472 2.39 14.37 0.09
CA GLY A 472 2.79 13.12 0.70
C GLY A 472 3.46 13.31 2.06
N THR A 473 3.89 12.19 2.63
CA THR A 473 4.59 12.09 3.92
C THR A 473 4.02 13.00 5.03
N PRO A 474 2.70 12.96 5.28
CA PRO A 474 2.09 13.82 6.28
C PRO A 474 2.61 13.50 7.69
N TRP A 475 2.75 14.53 8.51
CA TRP A 475 2.99 14.45 9.94
C TRP A 475 1.94 15.27 10.71
N PRO A 476 1.04 14.64 11.47
CA PRO A 476 0.00 15.35 12.19
C PRO A 476 0.52 16.04 13.45
N LEU A 477 0.14 17.31 13.64
CA LEU A 477 0.34 18.05 14.89
C LEU A 477 -0.97 18.10 15.70
N SER A 478 -2.11 18.15 15.01
CA SER A 478 -3.46 18.08 15.55
C SER A 478 -4.44 17.55 14.49
N GLU A 479 -5.74 17.51 14.79
CA GLU A 479 -6.79 17.21 13.79
C GLU A 479 -6.96 18.31 12.71
N SER A 480 -6.38 19.49 12.93
CA SER A 480 -6.48 20.62 11.99
C SER A 480 -5.16 20.97 11.32
N THR A 481 -4.02 20.67 11.93
CA THR A 481 -2.72 21.20 11.50
C THR A 481 -1.70 20.09 11.27
N PHE A 482 -1.06 20.12 10.10
CA PHE A 482 -0.21 19.05 9.59
C PHE A 482 1.07 19.63 8.95
N LEU A 483 2.17 18.90 9.05
CA LEU A 483 3.33 19.11 8.18
C LEU A 483 3.24 18.12 7.02
N CYS A 484 3.63 18.54 5.81
CA CYS A 484 3.72 17.62 4.68
C CYS A 484 4.64 18.17 3.59
N ASN A 485 4.98 17.32 2.62
CA ASN A 485 5.53 17.80 1.36
C ASN A 485 4.41 18.26 0.42
N TYR A 486 4.66 19.34 -0.32
CA TYR A 486 3.88 19.87 -1.44
C TYR A 486 4.84 20.07 -2.62
N ASN A 487 4.79 19.17 -3.60
CA ASN A 487 5.82 19.08 -4.65
C ASN A 487 7.24 19.14 -4.03
N ASN A 488 8.06 20.11 -4.41
CA ASN A 488 9.42 20.36 -3.93
C ASN A 488 9.51 21.21 -2.65
N THR A 489 8.42 21.36 -1.90
CA THR A 489 8.31 22.26 -0.74
C THR A 489 7.83 21.51 0.50
N ILE A 490 8.41 21.77 1.67
CA ILE A 490 7.83 21.42 2.98
C ILE A 490 6.90 22.55 3.39
N ILE A 491 5.66 22.21 3.74
CA ILE A 491 4.63 23.17 4.16
C ILE A 491 4.01 22.79 5.50
N ILE A 492 3.43 23.79 6.16
CA ILE A 492 2.34 23.60 7.13
C ILE A 492 1.02 23.69 6.37
N LEU A 493 0.17 22.69 6.55
CA LEU A 493 -1.19 22.63 6.01
C LEU A 493 -2.19 22.69 7.17
N ASP A 494 -3.16 23.59 7.07
CA ASP A 494 -4.37 23.57 7.91
C ASP A 494 -5.54 22.93 7.16
N LYS A 495 -6.46 22.28 7.88
CA LYS A 495 -7.64 21.61 7.31
C LYS A 495 -8.54 22.55 6.50
N SER A 496 -8.50 23.85 6.75
CA SER A 496 -9.18 24.87 5.94
C SER A 496 -8.54 25.05 4.56
N GLY A 497 -7.47 24.33 4.22
CA GLY A 497 -6.74 24.44 2.96
C GLY A 497 -5.68 25.54 2.94
N SER A 498 -5.43 26.22 4.06
CA SER A 498 -4.32 27.18 4.19
C SER A 498 -2.97 26.46 4.17
N LYS A 499 -2.02 26.96 3.38
CA LYS A 499 -0.71 26.35 3.15
C LYS A 499 0.38 27.40 3.32
N GLN A 500 1.37 27.11 4.16
CA GLN A 500 2.49 28.01 4.44
C GLN A 500 3.81 27.30 4.24
N GLN A 501 4.70 27.88 3.41
CA GLN A 501 6.03 27.33 3.15
C GLN A 501 6.91 27.37 4.40
N LEU A 502 7.62 26.27 4.64
CA LEU A 502 8.74 26.21 5.59
C LEU A 502 10.08 26.12 4.88
N TYR A 503 10.16 25.35 3.81
CA TYR A 503 11.38 25.16 3.05
C TYR A 503 11.08 24.69 1.63
N ARG A 504 11.82 25.19 0.63
CA ARG A 504 11.69 24.79 -0.78
C ARG A 504 13.04 24.35 -1.33
N THR A 505 13.07 23.19 -1.96
CA THR A 505 14.24 22.71 -2.69
C THR A 505 14.26 23.36 -4.06
N THR A 506 15.29 24.18 -4.32
CA THR A 506 15.48 24.89 -5.61
C THR A 506 16.71 24.42 -6.38
N SER A 507 17.60 23.65 -5.74
CA SER A 507 18.90 23.29 -6.30
C SER A 507 18.86 22.15 -7.33
N ASP A 508 17.89 21.24 -7.23
CA ASP A 508 17.71 20.13 -8.17
C ASP A 508 16.21 19.81 -8.30
N PRO A 509 15.62 19.98 -9.50
CA PRO A 509 14.20 19.69 -9.73
C PRO A 509 13.83 18.20 -9.57
N ASN A 510 14.81 17.29 -9.50
CA ASN A 510 14.58 15.87 -9.27
C ASN A 510 14.54 15.48 -7.79
N LEU A 511 14.88 16.40 -6.88
CA LEU A 511 14.84 16.18 -5.45
C LEU A 511 13.52 16.67 -4.87
N ARG A 512 12.98 15.88 -3.95
CA ARG A 512 11.80 16.23 -3.17
C ARG A 512 12.15 16.22 -1.68
N PRO A 513 11.87 17.31 -0.94
CA PRO A 513 11.96 17.26 0.51
C PRO A 513 10.74 16.49 1.04
N ILE A 514 10.96 15.47 1.84
CA ILE A 514 9.91 14.57 2.35
C ILE A 514 10.21 14.17 3.80
N TYR A 515 9.20 13.60 4.47
CA TYR A 515 9.23 13.24 5.89
C TYR A 515 9.58 14.41 6.82
N PRO A 516 8.80 15.50 6.83
CA PRO A 516 8.97 16.55 7.84
C PRO A 516 8.58 16.03 9.23
N ILE A 517 9.52 16.04 10.17
CA ILE A 517 9.35 15.55 11.54
C ILE A 517 9.74 16.67 12.52
N PRO A 518 8.86 17.09 13.45
CA PRO A 518 9.23 18.02 14.51
C PRO A 518 10.42 17.50 15.33
N LEU A 519 11.46 18.31 15.48
CA LEU A 519 12.62 17.97 16.30
C LEU A 519 12.33 18.27 17.77
N ARG A 520 11.64 17.35 18.44
CA ARG A 520 11.32 17.41 19.87
C ARG A 520 10.98 16.03 20.43
N ALA A 521 10.98 15.92 21.75
CA ALA A 521 10.35 14.77 22.42
C ALA A 521 8.85 14.70 22.07
N ARG A 522 8.32 13.48 21.98
CA ARG A 522 6.91 13.21 21.68
C ARG A 522 6.31 12.23 22.68
N THR A 523 5.00 12.31 22.87
CA THR A 523 4.27 11.39 23.75
C THR A 523 4.51 9.95 23.33
N LYS A 524 4.94 9.14 24.29
CA LYS A 524 5.17 7.71 24.11
C LYS A 524 3.85 6.96 24.31
N PRO A 525 3.33 6.22 23.31
CA PRO A 525 2.14 5.38 23.47
C PRO A 525 2.33 4.29 24.54
N PRO A 526 1.24 3.69 25.04
CA PRO A 526 1.32 2.52 25.92
C PRO A 526 2.15 1.38 25.31
N ILE A 527 2.91 0.68 26.16
CA ILE A 527 3.62 -0.54 25.75
C ILE A 527 2.63 -1.70 25.84
N LEU A 528 2.31 -2.30 24.69
CA LEU A 528 1.51 -3.52 24.63
C LEU A 528 2.42 -4.73 24.87
N ALA A 529 2.17 -5.47 25.95
CA ALA A 529 2.95 -6.65 26.29
C ALA A 529 2.74 -7.76 25.25
N ALA A 530 3.84 -8.20 24.64
CA ALA A 530 3.83 -9.27 23.67
C ALA A 530 3.32 -10.58 24.32
N GLN A 531 2.37 -11.25 23.65
CA GLN A 531 1.70 -12.47 24.14
C GLN A 531 2.29 -13.74 23.50
N THR A 532 3.29 -13.56 22.63
CA THR A 532 3.89 -14.61 21.81
C THR A 532 5.28 -14.99 22.28
N PHE A 533 5.74 -16.16 21.84
CA PHE A 533 7.04 -16.75 22.19
C PHE A 533 7.96 -16.77 20.97
N GLN A 534 8.29 -15.58 20.47
CA GLN A 534 9.15 -15.36 19.30
C GLN A 534 10.57 -14.95 19.70
N GLY A 535 11.53 -15.17 18.81
CA GLY A 535 12.92 -14.71 19.00
C GLY A 535 13.51 -15.21 20.32
N ALA A 536 14.14 -14.31 21.06
CA ALA A 536 14.75 -14.60 22.38
C ALA A 536 13.75 -15.12 23.44
N ARG A 537 12.43 -14.97 23.24
CA ARG A 537 11.40 -15.50 24.15
C ARG A 537 10.99 -16.94 23.86
N TRP A 538 11.40 -17.49 22.72
CA TRP A 538 11.00 -18.83 22.34
C TRP A 538 11.66 -19.91 23.22
N SER A 539 10.91 -20.98 23.50
CA SER A 539 11.43 -22.24 24.03
C SER A 539 10.64 -23.44 23.50
N PRO A 540 11.17 -24.67 23.53
CA PRO A 540 10.42 -25.88 23.17
C PRO A 540 9.18 -26.13 24.04
N GLN A 541 9.08 -25.47 25.20
CA GLN A 541 7.95 -25.54 26.13
C GLN A 541 6.90 -24.44 25.87
N ALA A 542 7.11 -23.57 24.86
CA ALA A 542 6.14 -22.56 24.50
C ALA A 542 4.77 -23.20 24.17
N PRO A 543 3.65 -22.58 24.60
CA PRO A 543 2.32 -23.06 24.25
C PRO A 543 2.14 -23.17 22.74
N LYS A 544 1.31 -24.12 22.31
CA LYS A 544 0.89 -24.21 20.90
C LYS A 544 0.05 -23.00 20.53
N ALA A 545 0.15 -22.57 19.28
CA ALA A 545 -0.78 -21.61 18.73
C ALA A 545 -2.15 -22.27 18.51
N THR A 546 -3.21 -21.52 18.75
CA THR A 546 -4.60 -21.99 18.64
C THR A 546 -5.49 -20.95 17.99
N LEU A 547 -6.59 -21.40 17.41
CA LEU A 547 -7.58 -20.58 16.72
C LEU A 547 -8.96 -20.90 17.27
N SER A 548 -9.76 -19.87 17.56
CA SER A 548 -11.18 -20.01 17.83
C SER A 548 -12.03 -19.09 16.97
N ILE A 549 -13.21 -19.58 16.60
CA ILE A 549 -14.28 -18.78 15.99
C ILE A 549 -15.51 -18.95 16.87
N VAL A 550 -16.07 -17.85 17.36
CA VAL A 550 -17.22 -17.89 18.28
C VAL A 550 -18.43 -18.49 17.57
N ASN A 551 -18.79 -17.98 16.38
CA ASN A 551 -19.85 -18.55 15.57
C ASN A 551 -19.65 -18.22 14.08
N VAL A 552 -19.41 -19.23 13.25
CA VAL A 552 -19.20 -19.07 11.81
C VAL A 552 -20.40 -18.49 11.05
N ASN A 553 -21.61 -18.54 11.65
CA ASN A 553 -22.82 -17.98 11.07
C ASN A 553 -22.98 -16.48 11.33
N VAL A 554 -22.11 -15.89 12.19
CA VAL A 554 -22.07 -14.44 12.39
C VAL A 554 -21.25 -13.82 11.26
N THR A 555 -21.91 -13.07 10.40
CA THR A 555 -21.31 -12.44 9.21
C THR A 555 -21.81 -11.01 9.03
N ASP A 556 -21.08 -10.21 8.27
CA ASP A 556 -21.58 -8.95 7.72
C ASP A 556 -22.71 -9.18 6.68
N GLU A 557 -23.27 -8.10 6.16
CA GLU A 557 -24.37 -8.16 5.18
C GLU A 557 -24.00 -8.85 3.86
N PHE A 558 -22.71 -8.90 3.53
CA PHE A 558 -22.17 -9.50 2.30
C PHE A 558 -21.61 -10.91 2.50
N GLY A 559 -21.48 -11.35 3.74
CA GLY A 559 -21.04 -12.67 4.16
C GLY A 559 -22.20 -13.63 4.43
N LYS A 560 -23.47 -13.18 4.33
CA LYS A 560 -24.64 -14.02 4.65
C LYS A 560 -24.58 -15.37 3.94
N LEU A 561 -24.64 -16.43 4.74
CA LEU A 561 -24.65 -17.80 4.24
C LEU A 561 -25.97 -18.08 3.47
N PRO A 562 -25.93 -18.92 2.42
CA PRO A 562 -27.15 -19.29 1.70
C PRO A 562 -28.17 -20.00 2.59
N ALA A 563 -29.46 -19.70 2.40
CA ALA A 563 -30.54 -20.32 3.16
C ALA A 563 -30.53 -21.86 3.03
N GLY A 564 -30.79 -22.55 4.14
CA GLY A 564 -30.86 -24.02 4.19
C GLY A 564 -29.51 -24.75 4.10
N VAL A 565 -28.38 -24.04 4.10
CA VAL A 565 -27.04 -24.65 4.14
C VAL A 565 -26.59 -24.78 5.59
N THR A 566 -26.13 -25.98 5.97
CA THR A 566 -25.56 -26.23 7.30
C THR A 566 -24.05 -26.39 7.18
N ILE A 567 -23.29 -25.61 7.95
CA ILE A 567 -21.83 -25.76 8.00
C ILE A 567 -21.47 -26.92 8.94
N LYS A 568 -20.58 -27.82 8.50
CA LYS A 568 -20.15 -29.01 9.26
C LYS A 568 -18.68 -29.02 9.63
N SER A 569 -17.85 -28.39 8.80
CA SER A 569 -16.42 -28.33 9.03
C SER A 569 -15.83 -27.08 8.43
N MET A 570 -14.67 -26.68 8.91
CA MET A 570 -13.87 -25.60 8.35
C MET A 570 -12.58 -26.18 7.78
N ARG A 571 -12.26 -25.84 6.54
CA ARG A 571 -10.98 -26.15 5.90
C ARG A 571 -10.00 -25.03 6.16
N ILE A 572 -8.77 -25.40 6.51
CA ILE A 572 -7.64 -24.47 6.66
C ILE A 572 -6.74 -24.65 5.44
N ILE A 573 -6.45 -23.55 4.75
CA ILE A 573 -5.61 -23.53 3.55
C ILE A 573 -4.47 -22.55 3.76
N GLN A 574 -3.25 -22.98 3.44
CA GLN A 574 -2.12 -22.08 3.27
C GLN A 574 -2.14 -21.48 1.85
N VAL A 575 -2.05 -20.15 1.74
CA VAL A 575 -1.77 -19.47 0.47
C VAL A 575 -0.28 -19.37 0.28
N LEU A 576 0.26 -20.00 -0.76
CA LEU A 576 1.70 -20.10 -0.92
C LEU A 576 2.27 -18.81 -1.52
N PRO A 577 3.29 -18.18 -0.89
CA PRO A 577 3.96 -17.03 -1.48
C PRO A 577 4.67 -17.44 -2.77
N LYS A 578 4.67 -16.53 -3.75
CA LYS A 578 5.27 -16.78 -5.06
C LYS A 578 6.78 -16.76 -4.96
N SER A 579 7.43 -17.86 -5.35
CA SER A 579 8.89 -18.01 -5.27
C SER A 579 9.65 -17.66 -6.56
N THR A 580 8.94 -17.29 -7.64
CA THR A 580 9.54 -16.86 -8.92
C THR A 580 9.34 -15.38 -9.16
N GLU A 581 10.15 -14.78 -10.02
CA GLU A 581 10.19 -13.31 -10.19
C GLU A 581 9.05 -12.75 -11.04
N ILE A 582 8.62 -13.48 -12.07
CA ILE A 582 7.74 -12.95 -13.13
C ILE A 582 6.32 -13.49 -12.99
N ALA A 583 5.32 -12.61 -13.03
CA ALA A 583 3.90 -12.95 -13.06
C ALA A 583 3.60 -14.02 -14.11
N ASP A 584 2.73 -14.97 -13.76
CA ASP A 584 2.34 -16.08 -14.63
C ASP A 584 3.50 -16.89 -15.24
N ASN A 585 4.68 -16.86 -14.61
CA ASN A 585 5.82 -17.69 -14.97
C ASN A 585 6.39 -18.45 -13.75
N PRO A 586 6.00 -19.72 -13.56
CA PRO A 586 4.97 -20.44 -14.31
C PRO A 586 3.56 -19.92 -13.99
N LYS A 587 2.63 -20.11 -14.92
CA LYS A 587 1.21 -19.85 -14.68
C LYS A 587 0.65 -20.99 -13.83
N ILE A 588 0.09 -20.65 -12.67
CA ILE A 588 -0.35 -21.64 -11.67
C ILE A 588 -1.72 -22.23 -11.97
N GLY A 589 -2.65 -21.43 -12.49
CA GLY A 589 -4.04 -21.81 -12.70
C GLY A 589 -4.62 -21.22 -13.98
N TYR A 590 -5.94 -21.36 -14.19
CA TYR A 590 -6.61 -20.71 -15.33
C TYR A 590 -6.59 -19.18 -15.20
N GLY A 591 -6.79 -18.67 -13.98
CA GLY A 591 -6.72 -17.25 -13.66
C GLY A 591 -5.29 -16.70 -13.81
N ALA A 592 -5.19 -15.48 -14.33
CA ALA A 592 -3.93 -14.75 -14.32
C ALA A 592 -3.57 -14.35 -12.88
N GLN A 593 -2.28 -14.35 -12.55
CA GLN A 593 -1.73 -13.88 -11.28
C GLN A 593 -2.29 -14.63 -10.05
N ASN A 594 -2.85 -15.84 -10.26
CA ASN A 594 -3.40 -16.65 -9.19
C ASN A 594 -2.29 -17.16 -8.26
N THR A 595 -2.67 -17.50 -7.04
CA THR A 595 -1.76 -18.13 -6.09
C THR A 595 -2.06 -19.55 -5.78
N SER A 596 -0.96 -20.30 -5.68
CA SER A 596 -0.97 -21.69 -5.32
C SER A 596 -1.46 -21.88 -3.89
N ARG A 597 -2.19 -22.97 -3.67
CA ARG A 597 -2.87 -23.28 -2.41
C ARG A 597 -2.43 -24.64 -1.89
N MET A 598 -2.30 -24.76 -0.58
CA MET A 598 -2.05 -26.03 0.11
C MET A 598 -3.08 -26.23 1.22
N PRO A 599 -4.09 -27.09 1.02
CA PRO A 599 -5.02 -27.48 2.08
C PRO A 599 -4.25 -28.18 3.19
N LEU A 600 -4.33 -27.63 4.39
CA LEU A 600 -3.68 -28.19 5.58
C LEU A 600 -4.57 -29.27 6.22
N GLY A 601 -5.88 -29.14 6.05
CA GLY A 601 -6.87 -30.10 6.49
C GLY A 601 -8.17 -29.43 6.91
N THR A 602 -8.99 -30.18 7.63
CA THR A 602 -10.29 -29.76 8.14
C THR A 602 -10.37 -29.92 9.65
N VAL A 603 -11.24 -29.10 10.25
CA VAL A 603 -11.59 -29.14 11.68
C VAL A 603 -13.11 -29.08 11.83
N PRO A 604 -13.69 -29.68 12.88
CA PRO A 604 -15.13 -29.70 13.07
C PRO A 604 -15.68 -28.29 13.37
N VAL A 605 -16.89 -28.03 12.89
CA VAL A 605 -17.72 -26.90 13.30
C VAL A 605 -18.82 -27.47 14.19
N GLU A 606 -18.92 -26.95 15.41
CA GLU A 606 -19.90 -27.42 16.39
C GLU A 606 -21.33 -27.02 15.98
N SER A 607 -22.33 -27.63 16.61
CA SER A 607 -23.75 -27.36 16.30
C SER A 607 -24.20 -25.91 16.54
N ASP A 608 -23.52 -25.17 17.43
CA ASP A 608 -23.72 -23.74 17.67
C ASP A 608 -22.95 -22.84 16.69
N GLY A 609 -22.20 -23.45 15.75
CA GLY A 609 -21.34 -22.78 14.78
C GLY A 609 -19.94 -22.44 15.31
N SER A 610 -19.58 -22.85 16.53
CA SER A 610 -18.26 -22.55 17.10
C SER A 610 -17.16 -23.46 16.57
N VAL A 611 -15.92 -22.95 16.57
CA VAL A 611 -14.70 -23.68 16.17
C VAL A 611 -13.60 -23.44 17.19
N TYR A 612 -12.85 -24.50 17.53
CA TYR A 612 -11.63 -24.39 18.33
C TYR A 612 -10.60 -25.46 17.90
N CYS A 613 -9.44 -25.04 17.43
CA CYS A 613 -8.41 -25.91 16.87
C CYS A 613 -6.97 -25.41 17.05
N GLU A 614 -6.01 -26.29 16.81
CA GLU A 614 -4.60 -25.91 16.67
C GLU A 614 -4.43 -25.00 15.44
N ALA A 615 -3.47 -24.06 15.49
CA ALA A 615 -3.26 -23.06 14.46
C ALA A 615 -1.85 -23.19 13.82
N PRO A 616 -1.75 -23.24 12.48
CA PRO A 616 -0.48 -23.27 11.75
C PRO A 616 0.37 -22.02 11.98
N ILE A 617 1.58 -22.18 12.50
CA ILE A 617 2.47 -21.08 12.85
C ILE A 617 3.27 -20.62 11.63
N GLY A 618 3.41 -19.32 11.46
CA GLY A 618 4.27 -18.74 10.44
C GLY A 618 3.83 -18.99 9.00
N LYS A 619 2.53 -19.19 8.79
CA LYS A 619 1.93 -19.48 7.49
C LYS A 619 0.81 -18.48 7.18
N PRO A 620 0.75 -17.89 5.97
CA PRO A 620 -0.45 -17.22 5.48
C PRO A 620 -1.59 -18.23 5.33
N ILE A 621 -2.49 -18.26 6.30
CA ILE A 621 -3.65 -19.15 6.33
C ILE A 621 -4.95 -18.39 6.08
N TYR A 622 -5.89 -19.06 5.43
CA TYR A 622 -7.28 -18.59 5.35
C TYR A 622 -8.23 -19.79 5.38
N PHE A 623 -9.50 -19.48 5.59
CA PHE A 623 -10.51 -20.48 5.94
C PHE A 623 -11.58 -20.64 4.86
N GLN A 624 -12.06 -21.86 4.69
CA GLN A 624 -13.28 -22.15 3.93
C GLN A 624 -14.28 -22.90 4.79
N LEU A 625 -15.51 -22.40 4.88
CA LEU A 625 -16.61 -23.11 5.53
C LEU A 625 -17.17 -24.18 4.58
N LEU A 626 -17.33 -25.40 5.06
CA LEU A 626 -17.80 -26.54 4.26
C LEU A 626 -19.18 -27.01 4.72
N ASP A 627 -20.05 -27.33 3.77
CA ASP A 627 -21.37 -27.90 4.03
C ASP A 627 -21.31 -29.40 4.39
N GLU A 628 -22.47 -30.02 4.61
CA GLU A 628 -22.59 -31.46 4.89
C GLU A 628 -22.09 -32.36 3.77
N LYS A 629 -21.96 -31.80 2.56
CA LYS A 629 -21.38 -32.46 1.39
C LYS A 629 -19.94 -32.03 1.21
N GLY A 630 -19.27 -31.44 2.20
CA GLY A 630 -17.87 -31.01 2.19
C GLY A 630 -17.49 -30.07 1.04
N MET A 631 -18.47 -29.34 0.49
CA MET A 631 -18.24 -28.34 -0.57
C MET A 631 -18.09 -26.96 0.08
N ALA A 632 -17.17 -26.15 -0.43
CA ALA A 632 -16.96 -24.82 0.12
C ALA A 632 -18.18 -23.88 -0.09
N VAL A 633 -18.64 -23.27 0.99
CA VAL A 633 -19.81 -22.39 1.07
C VAL A 633 -19.40 -20.93 1.19
N GLN A 634 -18.36 -20.64 1.98
CA GLN A 634 -17.75 -19.31 2.09
C GLN A 634 -16.23 -19.43 2.18
N SER A 635 -15.52 -18.50 1.52
CA SER A 635 -14.07 -18.36 1.57
C SER A 635 -13.72 -17.07 2.30
N MET A 636 -12.71 -17.10 3.16
CA MET A 636 -12.08 -15.87 3.66
C MET A 636 -11.41 -15.14 2.48
N ARG A 637 -11.58 -13.81 2.43
CA ARG A 637 -11.16 -12.97 1.30
C ARG A 637 -9.90 -12.19 1.63
N SER A 638 -9.00 -12.80 2.37
CA SER A 638 -7.74 -12.27 2.91
C SER A 638 -6.96 -13.46 3.47
N VAL A 639 -5.79 -13.24 4.04
CA VAL A 639 -5.11 -14.23 4.88
C VAL A 639 -4.87 -13.65 6.27
N THR A 640 -4.79 -14.54 7.24
CA THR A 640 -4.22 -14.27 8.56
C THR A 640 -3.01 -15.20 8.77
N TYR A 641 -2.38 -15.09 9.93
CA TYR A 641 -1.26 -15.92 10.34
C TYR A 641 -1.19 -15.85 11.87
N VAL A 642 -0.52 -16.83 12.47
CA VAL A 642 -0.30 -16.85 13.92
C VAL A 642 1.17 -17.09 14.27
N HIS A 643 1.51 -16.68 15.48
CA HIS A 643 2.82 -16.79 16.10
C HIS A 643 2.83 -17.86 17.21
N PRO A 644 4.00 -18.32 17.67
CA PRO A 644 4.10 -19.30 18.75
C PRO A 644 3.39 -18.81 20.03
N GLY A 645 2.53 -19.67 20.58
CA GLY A 645 1.71 -19.40 21.75
C GLY A 645 0.52 -18.46 21.54
N GLU A 646 0.27 -17.98 20.32
CA GLU A 646 -0.87 -17.11 20.04
C GLU A 646 -2.21 -17.85 20.11
N GLN A 647 -3.21 -17.23 20.74
CA GLN A 647 -4.62 -17.58 20.59
C GLN A 647 -5.29 -16.56 19.67
N LEU A 648 -5.49 -16.93 18.40
CA LEU A 648 -6.27 -16.12 17.47
C LEU A 648 -7.76 -16.35 17.73
N THR A 649 -8.53 -15.26 17.84
CA THR A 649 -9.98 -15.33 18.02
C THR A 649 -10.69 -14.46 16.99
N CYS A 650 -11.72 -15.03 16.35
CA CYS A 650 -12.64 -14.32 15.48
C CYS A 650 -14.06 -14.42 16.04
N VAL A 651 -14.86 -13.37 15.93
CA VAL A 651 -16.26 -13.43 16.36
C VAL A 651 -17.07 -14.26 15.36
N GLY A 652 -16.80 -14.07 14.07
CA GLY A 652 -17.46 -14.80 13.01
C GLY A 652 -16.65 -14.88 11.73
N CYS A 653 -17.29 -15.30 10.66
CA CYS A 653 -16.66 -15.44 9.35
C CYS A 653 -16.90 -14.19 8.53
N HIS A 654 -16.11 -13.14 8.81
CA HIS A 654 -16.27 -11.81 8.23
C HIS A 654 -17.42 -11.04 8.89
N GLU A 655 -17.40 -11.01 10.22
CA GLU A 655 -18.36 -10.30 11.05
C GLU A 655 -18.39 -8.79 10.78
N ASP A 656 -19.52 -8.17 11.09
CA ASP A 656 -19.65 -6.72 11.12
C ASP A 656 -18.83 -6.16 12.31
N LYS A 657 -17.72 -5.50 11.99
CA LYS A 657 -16.75 -4.98 12.96
C LYS A 657 -17.28 -3.82 13.81
N TRP A 658 -18.42 -3.26 13.41
CA TRP A 658 -19.05 -2.11 14.07
C TRP A 658 -20.22 -2.52 14.97
N LYS A 659 -20.51 -3.82 15.03
CA LYS A 659 -21.51 -4.37 15.94
C LYS A 659 -20.82 -5.01 17.12
N ALA A 660 -21.39 -4.79 18.30
CA ALA A 660 -20.98 -5.54 19.48
C ALA A 660 -21.08 -7.04 19.15
N PRO A 661 -20.08 -7.85 19.51
CA PRO A 661 -20.17 -9.29 19.34
C PRO A 661 -21.41 -9.78 20.09
N PRO A 662 -22.15 -10.75 19.53
CA PRO A 662 -23.22 -11.39 20.30
C PRO A 662 -22.59 -11.98 21.57
N VAL A 663 -23.21 -11.75 22.74
CA VAL A 663 -22.80 -12.42 23.99
C VAL A 663 -23.00 -13.90 23.73
N PRO A 664 -21.94 -14.75 23.63
CA PRO A 664 -22.17 -16.13 23.29
C PRO A 664 -22.64 -16.87 24.55
N PRO A 665 -23.89 -17.33 24.64
CA PRO A 665 -24.22 -18.26 25.70
C PRO A 665 -23.51 -19.59 25.36
N ASN A 666 -22.51 -19.97 26.15
CA ASN A 666 -21.93 -21.33 26.13
C ASN A 666 -21.32 -21.79 24.79
N THR A 667 -20.27 -21.14 24.28
CA THR A 667 -19.48 -21.62 23.12
C THR A 667 -19.02 -23.07 23.31
N ILE A 668 -19.58 -24.02 22.54
CA ILE A 668 -19.36 -25.46 22.71
C ILE A 668 -17.89 -25.82 22.48
N ALA A 669 -17.27 -25.28 21.43
CA ALA A 669 -15.92 -25.66 21.03
C ALA A 669 -14.85 -25.36 22.11
N LEU A 670 -15.05 -24.32 22.92
CA LEU A 670 -14.11 -23.91 23.98
C LEU A 670 -14.21 -24.77 25.26
N LYS A 671 -15.15 -25.73 25.32
CA LYS A 671 -15.31 -26.66 26.45
C LYS A 671 -14.45 -27.93 26.34
N ARG A 672 -13.66 -28.04 25.27
CA ARG A 672 -12.78 -29.17 24.98
C ARG A 672 -11.42 -28.67 24.54
N GLU A 673 -10.46 -29.58 24.48
CA GLU A 673 -9.16 -29.34 23.88
C GLU A 673 -9.28 -28.91 22.40
N PRO A 674 -8.31 -28.13 21.88
CA PRO A 674 -8.29 -27.72 20.49
C PRO A 674 -8.26 -28.94 19.57
N SER A 675 -9.13 -28.96 18.56
CA SER A 675 -9.12 -30.01 17.55
C SER A 675 -7.82 -30.01 16.76
N LYS A 676 -7.30 -31.21 16.50
CA LYS A 676 -6.21 -31.40 15.55
C LYS A 676 -6.73 -31.21 14.12
N ILE A 677 -5.89 -30.66 13.27
CA ILE A 677 -6.19 -30.51 11.85
C ILE A 677 -6.07 -31.89 11.17
N THR A 678 -7.13 -32.32 10.50
CA THR A 678 -7.19 -33.64 9.85
C THR A 678 -7.14 -33.48 8.33
N PRO A 679 -6.22 -34.15 7.62
CA PRO A 679 -6.17 -34.11 6.16
C PRO A 679 -7.52 -34.49 5.55
N GLU A 680 -8.00 -33.72 4.59
CA GLU A 680 -9.32 -33.95 3.99
C GLU A 680 -9.35 -35.15 3.04
N VAL A 681 -8.41 -35.18 2.10
CA VAL A 681 -8.24 -36.30 1.17
C VAL A 681 -6.78 -36.44 0.77
N GLY A 682 -6.24 -37.65 0.92
CA GLY A 682 -4.81 -37.88 0.72
C GLY A 682 -3.96 -37.27 1.83
N GLY A 683 -2.72 -36.92 1.50
CA GLY A 683 -1.79 -36.25 2.43
C GLY A 683 -1.95 -34.73 2.42
N VAL A 684 -1.22 -34.06 3.31
CA VAL A 684 -1.08 -32.59 3.30
C VAL A 684 -0.05 -32.21 2.24
N GLU A 685 -0.52 -31.82 1.06
CA GLU A 685 0.32 -31.49 -0.09
C GLU A 685 -0.29 -30.34 -0.91
N PRO A 686 0.51 -29.56 -1.65
CA PRO A 686 0.00 -28.45 -2.44
C PRO A 686 -0.86 -28.95 -3.61
N ILE A 687 -1.86 -28.15 -4.02
CA ILE A 687 -2.80 -28.54 -5.09
C ILE A 687 -2.05 -28.74 -6.40
N ASN A 688 -2.15 -29.93 -6.97
CA ASN A 688 -1.58 -30.26 -8.27
C ASN A 688 -2.58 -31.08 -9.08
N PHE A 689 -2.95 -30.60 -10.28
CA PHE A 689 -3.95 -31.24 -11.11
C PHE A 689 -3.60 -32.70 -11.46
N TYR A 690 -2.35 -32.93 -11.88
CA TYR A 690 -1.87 -34.21 -12.38
C TYR A 690 -1.79 -35.29 -11.31
N ARG A 691 -1.56 -34.88 -10.06
CA ARG A 691 -1.47 -35.78 -8.91
C ARG A 691 -2.81 -35.95 -8.19
N LEU A 692 -3.58 -34.87 -8.05
CA LEU A 692 -4.79 -34.87 -7.24
C LEU A 692 -6.00 -35.42 -7.99
N VAL A 693 -6.27 -34.94 -9.22
CA VAL A 693 -7.54 -35.16 -9.93
C VAL A 693 -7.41 -35.92 -11.24
N LYS A 694 -6.31 -35.76 -11.98
CA LYS A 694 -6.13 -36.44 -13.28
C LYS A 694 -6.32 -37.97 -13.20
N PRO A 695 -5.78 -38.69 -12.19
CA PRO A 695 -5.99 -40.14 -12.10
C PRO A 695 -7.47 -40.52 -11.93
N VAL A 696 -8.26 -39.68 -11.26
CA VAL A 696 -9.71 -39.86 -11.11
C VAL A 696 -10.42 -39.63 -12.44
N PHE A 697 -10.06 -38.57 -13.16
CA PHE A 697 -10.67 -38.27 -14.44
C PHE A 697 -10.39 -39.34 -15.50
N ASP A 698 -9.14 -39.77 -15.63
CA ASP A 698 -8.73 -40.76 -16.63
C ASP A 698 -9.38 -42.12 -16.37
N SER A 699 -9.44 -42.57 -15.11
CA SER A 699 -9.93 -43.91 -14.76
C SER A 699 -11.46 -43.99 -14.59
N LYS A 700 -12.09 -42.95 -14.03
CA LYS A 700 -13.51 -43.01 -13.61
C LYS A 700 -14.44 -42.25 -14.54
N CYS A 701 -13.99 -41.14 -15.11
CA CYS A 701 -14.86 -40.19 -15.79
C CYS A 701 -14.76 -40.30 -17.32
N GLN A 702 -13.55 -40.25 -17.86
CA GLN A 702 -13.31 -40.20 -19.31
C GLN A 702 -13.95 -41.35 -20.08
N PRO A 703 -13.84 -42.64 -19.66
CA PRO A 703 -14.43 -43.74 -20.42
C PRO A 703 -15.95 -43.60 -20.58
N CYS A 704 -16.64 -43.21 -19.51
CA CYS A 704 -18.09 -43.01 -19.50
C CYS A 704 -18.51 -41.82 -20.39
N HIS A 705 -17.75 -40.72 -20.33
CA HIS A 705 -18.05 -39.51 -21.10
C HIS A 705 -17.80 -39.69 -22.60
N VAL A 706 -16.76 -40.45 -22.96
CA VAL A 706 -16.49 -40.83 -24.35
C VAL A 706 -17.59 -41.75 -24.88
N GLN A 707 -17.96 -42.78 -24.12
CA GLN A 707 -18.99 -43.74 -24.51
C GLN A 707 -20.37 -43.07 -24.69
N ASN A 708 -20.76 -42.18 -23.78
CA ASN A 708 -22.10 -41.57 -23.79
C ASN A 708 -22.18 -40.26 -24.59
N ALA A 709 -21.06 -39.77 -25.10
CA ALA A 709 -20.94 -38.50 -25.83
C ALA A 709 -21.60 -37.29 -25.12
N LYS A 710 -21.54 -37.25 -23.78
CA LYS A 710 -22.09 -36.17 -22.94
C LYS A 710 -21.01 -35.59 -22.04
N GLY A 711 -20.91 -34.26 -21.98
CA GLY A 711 -19.92 -33.56 -21.16
C GLY A 711 -18.49 -33.56 -21.77
N PRO A 712 -17.46 -33.23 -20.98
CA PRO A 712 -16.08 -33.22 -21.46
C PRO A 712 -15.62 -34.64 -21.80
N ARG A 713 -15.15 -34.84 -23.04
CA ARG A 713 -14.57 -36.12 -23.52
C ARG A 713 -13.04 -36.12 -23.42
N ASP A 714 -12.45 -34.94 -23.55
CA ASP A 714 -11.07 -34.69 -23.17
C ASP A 714 -11.06 -34.11 -21.75
N MET A 715 -10.37 -34.81 -20.85
CA MET A 715 -10.20 -34.43 -19.46
C MET A 715 -8.83 -33.78 -19.19
N SER A 716 -8.14 -33.32 -20.24
CA SER A 716 -6.94 -32.50 -20.10
C SER A 716 -7.25 -31.18 -19.42
N TYR A 717 -6.30 -30.67 -18.63
CA TYR A 717 -6.45 -29.41 -17.89
C TYR A 717 -6.97 -28.28 -18.79
N ASN A 718 -6.34 -28.05 -19.95
CA ASN A 718 -6.73 -26.97 -20.86
C ASN A 718 -8.21 -27.00 -21.29
N VAL A 719 -8.83 -28.18 -21.43
CA VAL A 719 -10.24 -28.32 -21.85
C VAL A 719 -11.21 -28.10 -20.69
N LEU A 720 -10.78 -28.41 -19.46
CA LEU A 720 -11.64 -28.39 -18.29
C LEU A 720 -11.95 -26.98 -17.75
N GLY A 721 -11.21 -25.95 -18.15
CA GLY A 721 -11.37 -24.58 -17.65
C GLY A 721 -12.81 -24.03 -17.74
N GLN A 722 -13.54 -24.32 -18.82
CA GLN A 722 -14.94 -23.89 -19.00
C GLN A 722 -15.96 -24.59 -18.06
N TYR A 723 -15.54 -25.65 -17.39
CA TYR A 723 -16.35 -26.41 -16.43
C TYR A 723 -15.92 -26.18 -14.99
N ALA A 724 -14.68 -25.74 -14.80
CA ALA A 724 -14.04 -25.48 -13.52
C ALA A 724 -14.47 -24.14 -12.91
N PHE A 725 -14.01 -23.91 -11.67
CA PHE A 725 -14.05 -22.60 -11.03
C PHE A 725 -12.64 -22.07 -10.81
N TYR A 726 -12.41 -20.81 -11.11
CA TYR A 726 -11.17 -20.10 -10.85
C TYR A 726 -11.49 -18.62 -10.67
N PHE A 727 -10.63 -17.92 -9.96
CA PHE A 727 -10.78 -16.49 -9.70
C PHE A 727 -9.89 -15.68 -10.64
N THR A 728 -10.39 -14.58 -11.21
CA THR A 728 -9.63 -13.74 -12.16
C THR A 728 -9.46 -12.28 -11.75
N GLY A 729 -10.08 -11.82 -10.65
CA GLY A 729 -9.74 -10.56 -9.96
C GLY A 729 -9.70 -9.25 -10.78
N GLY A 730 -10.36 -9.17 -11.93
CA GLY A 730 -10.25 -8.03 -12.85
C GLY A 730 -11.17 -6.84 -12.57
N GLU A 731 -10.66 -5.64 -12.83
CA GLU A 731 -11.30 -4.33 -12.61
C GLU A 731 -12.51 -4.02 -13.53
N PHE A 732 -12.43 -4.39 -14.81
CA PHE A 732 -13.32 -3.82 -15.85
C PHE A 732 -14.18 -4.81 -16.65
N ASN A 733 -14.04 -6.13 -16.44
CA ASN A 733 -14.94 -7.13 -17.01
C ASN A 733 -14.55 -8.53 -16.54
N THR A 734 -15.09 -8.97 -15.41
CA THR A 734 -15.03 -10.37 -15.00
C THR A 734 -16.40 -11.00 -15.15
N VAL A 735 -16.46 -12.16 -15.80
CA VAL A 735 -17.68 -12.96 -15.88
C VAL A 735 -18.07 -13.29 -14.45
N ALA A 736 -19.29 -12.97 -14.02
CA ALA A 736 -19.79 -13.26 -12.67
C ALA A 736 -19.64 -14.74 -12.26
N TYR A 737 -19.47 -15.64 -13.25
CA TYR A 737 -19.18 -17.05 -13.06
C TYR A 737 -17.82 -17.35 -12.39
N HIS A 738 -16.82 -16.45 -12.51
CA HIS A 738 -15.45 -16.62 -12.01
C HIS A 738 -15.10 -15.67 -10.85
N GLY A 739 -16.10 -15.32 -10.05
CA GLY A 739 -15.93 -14.59 -8.79
C GLY A 739 -15.96 -13.07 -8.89
N GLY A 740 -16.12 -12.45 -10.06
CA GLY A 740 -16.38 -11.00 -10.12
C GLY A 740 -15.30 -10.14 -9.43
N SER A 741 -15.73 -9.19 -8.60
CA SER A 741 -14.85 -8.38 -7.74
C SER A 741 -14.35 -9.11 -6.49
N ARG A 742 -15.01 -10.19 -6.06
CA ARG A 742 -14.63 -11.03 -4.92
C ARG A 742 -15.49 -12.29 -4.84
N THR A 743 -14.99 -13.35 -4.20
CA THR A 743 -15.80 -14.56 -3.97
C THR A 743 -17.05 -14.28 -3.11
N LEU A 744 -18.18 -14.89 -3.47
CA LEU A 744 -19.47 -14.69 -2.80
C LEU A 744 -19.94 -15.98 -2.12
N PRO A 745 -20.58 -15.92 -0.94
CA PRO A 745 -21.10 -17.11 -0.27
C PRO A 745 -22.07 -17.86 -1.18
N GLY A 746 -21.93 -19.18 -1.26
CA GLY A 746 -22.71 -20.07 -2.11
C GLY A 746 -22.42 -20.00 -3.62
N SER A 747 -21.63 -19.02 -4.08
CA SER A 747 -21.38 -18.73 -5.49
C SER A 747 -19.89 -18.75 -5.84
N PHE A 748 -19.14 -19.69 -5.26
CA PHE A 748 -17.76 -19.97 -5.65
C PHE A 748 -17.43 -21.47 -5.55
N GLY A 749 -16.24 -21.83 -6.02
CA GLY A 749 -15.69 -23.17 -5.85
C GLY A 749 -16.51 -24.26 -6.53
N SER A 750 -16.45 -25.46 -5.96
CA SER A 750 -17.19 -26.63 -6.44
C SER A 750 -18.70 -26.41 -6.47
N ARG A 751 -19.26 -25.66 -5.51
CA ARG A 751 -20.71 -25.43 -5.43
C ARG A 751 -21.25 -24.63 -6.62
N TYR A 752 -20.42 -23.73 -7.14
CA TYR A 752 -20.81 -22.85 -8.23
C TYR A 752 -20.36 -23.35 -9.61
N ALA A 753 -19.23 -24.08 -9.66
CA ALA A 753 -18.69 -24.69 -10.86
C ALA A 753 -19.72 -25.59 -11.57
N ARG A 754 -19.77 -25.53 -12.90
CA ARG A 754 -20.56 -26.45 -13.74
C ARG A 754 -20.19 -27.90 -13.45
N MET A 755 -18.91 -28.19 -13.28
CA MET A 755 -18.42 -29.52 -12.93
C MET A 755 -18.91 -29.97 -11.55
N GLY A 756 -18.77 -29.14 -10.51
CA GLY A 756 -19.22 -29.53 -9.18
C GLY A 756 -20.73 -29.66 -9.07
N LYS A 757 -21.51 -28.83 -9.77
CA LYS A 757 -22.97 -29.02 -9.93
C LYS A 757 -23.29 -30.34 -10.62
N ALA A 758 -22.53 -30.71 -11.65
CA ALA A 758 -22.71 -32.00 -12.33
C ALA A 758 -22.43 -33.19 -11.40
N MET A 759 -21.46 -33.10 -10.49
CA MET A 759 -21.20 -34.14 -9.48
C MET A 759 -22.39 -34.40 -8.55
N LEU A 760 -23.29 -33.43 -8.38
CA LEU A 760 -24.53 -33.58 -7.61
C LEU A 760 -25.75 -33.99 -8.44
N SER A 761 -25.62 -34.15 -9.76
CA SER A 761 -26.71 -34.61 -10.62
C SER A 761 -27.09 -36.07 -10.34
N ASN A 762 -28.35 -36.43 -10.64
CA ASN A 762 -28.84 -37.81 -10.49
C ASN A 762 -27.94 -38.83 -11.19
N THR A 763 -27.42 -38.51 -12.38
CA THR A 763 -26.51 -39.39 -13.13
C THR A 763 -25.24 -39.72 -12.33
N HIS A 764 -24.58 -38.70 -11.77
CA HIS A 764 -23.32 -38.91 -11.03
C HIS A 764 -23.57 -39.51 -9.65
N GLN A 765 -24.70 -39.18 -9.01
CA GLN A 765 -25.09 -39.80 -7.74
C GLN A 765 -25.43 -41.28 -7.91
N GLN A 766 -26.13 -41.66 -8.97
CA GLN A 766 -26.37 -43.06 -9.31
C GLN A 766 -25.07 -43.79 -9.67
N ALA A 767 -24.18 -43.18 -10.46
CA ALA A 767 -22.87 -43.76 -10.76
C ALA A 767 -22.06 -44.02 -9.48
N ARG A 768 -22.10 -43.10 -8.52
CA ARG A 768 -21.48 -43.27 -7.19
C ARG A 768 -22.14 -44.39 -6.39
N ALA A 769 -23.47 -44.42 -6.33
CA ALA A 769 -24.23 -45.46 -5.64
C ALA A 769 -23.95 -46.87 -6.21
N ASN A 770 -23.70 -46.95 -7.52
CA ASN A 770 -23.31 -48.17 -8.22
C ASN A 770 -21.81 -48.49 -8.11
N GLY A 771 -21.06 -47.77 -7.28
CA GLY A 771 -19.65 -48.05 -7.00
C GLY A 771 -18.66 -47.60 -8.08
N LYS A 772 -19.06 -46.73 -9.03
CA LYS A 772 -18.16 -46.27 -10.12
C LYS A 772 -16.93 -45.53 -9.59
N PHE A 773 -17.12 -44.72 -8.54
CA PHE A 773 -16.06 -43.98 -7.84
C PHE A 773 -16.42 -43.80 -6.36
N THR A 774 -15.39 -43.66 -5.54
CA THR A 774 -15.47 -43.53 -4.07
C THR A 774 -15.77 -42.09 -3.64
N GLU A 775 -16.12 -41.90 -2.36
CA GLU A 775 -16.26 -40.57 -1.78
C GLU A 775 -14.94 -39.79 -1.83
N ALA A 776 -13.81 -40.45 -1.56
CA ALA A 776 -12.49 -39.82 -1.63
C ALA A 776 -12.15 -39.34 -3.06
N GLU A 777 -12.53 -40.09 -4.10
CA GLU A 777 -12.34 -39.68 -5.49
C GLU A 777 -13.21 -38.46 -5.84
N MET A 778 -14.44 -38.39 -5.33
CA MET A 778 -15.30 -37.21 -5.50
C MET A 778 -14.73 -35.99 -4.75
N ARG A 779 -14.24 -36.19 -3.53
CA ARG A 779 -13.59 -35.16 -2.70
C ARG A 779 -12.39 -34.52 -3.38
N ARG A 780 -11.56 -35.31 -4.08
CA ARG A 780 -10.42 -34.77 -4.85
C ARG A 780 -10.87 -33.74 -5.88
N VAL A 781 -11.97 -34.02 -6.59
CA VAL A 781 -12.52 -33.12 -7.60
C VAL A 781 -13.10 -31.87 -6.95
N THR A 782 -13.88 -31.99 -5.86
CA THR A 782 -14.45 -30.81 -5.18
C THR A 782 -13.38 -29.94 -4.53
N LEU A 783 -12.37 -30.55 -3.90
CA LEU A 783 -11.23 -29.84 -3.30
C LEU A 783 -10.45 -29.03 -4.35
N TRP A 784 -10.17 -29.63 -5.51
CA TRP A 784 -9.52 -28.92 -6.61
C TRP A 784 -10.33 -27.71 -7.06
N LEU A 785 -11.65 -27.87 -7.26
CA LEU A 785 -12.54 -26.77 -7.64
C LEU A 785 -12.63 -25.66 -6.57
N ASP A 786 -12.66 -26.04 -5.28
CA ASP A 786 -12.70 -25.10 -4.15
C ASP A 786 -11.39 -24.31 -3.99
N CYS A 787 -10.27 -24.87 -4.45
CA CYS A 787 -8.94 -24.25 -4.46
C CYS A 787 -8.60 -23.59 -5.80
N ALA A 788 -9.58 -22.93 -6.42
CA ALA A 788 -9.42 -22.19 -7.68
C ALA A 788 -8.93 -23.00 -8.89
N SER A 789 -9.05 -24.32 -8.82
CA SER A 789 -8.71 -25.26 -9.90
C SER A 789 -7.27 -25.11 -10.41
N ASP A 790 -6.30 -24.92 -9.52
CA ASP A 790 -4.89 -24.77 -9.88
C ASP A 790 -4.34 -25.99 -10.66
N GLU A 791 -3.45 -25.72 -11.62
CA GLU A 791 -2.67 -26.73 -12.33
C GLU A 791 -1.50 -27.21 -11.45
N PHE A 792 -0.80 -26.26 -10.82
CA PHE A 792 0.46 -26.47 -10.11
C PHE A 792 0.42 -26.04 -8.65
N GLY A 793 1.10 -26.83 -7.82
CA GLY A 793 1.19 -26.63 -6.37
C GLY A 793 2.45 -25.86 -5.93
N ALA A 794 3.37 -25.64 -6.87
CA ALA A 794 4.62 -24.94 -6.64
C ALA A 794 5.02 -24.16 -7.90
N TYR A 795 5.77 -23.08 -7.70
CA TYR A 795 6.23 -22.19 -8.77
C TYR A 795 7.49 -22.70 -9.50
N HIS A 796 7.87 -23.96 -9.31
CA HIS A 796 9.09 -24.53 -9.91
C HIS A 796 8.89 -26.01 -10.26
N ASN A 797 9.86 -26.60 -10.98
CA ASN A 797 9.86 -28.02 -11.38
C ASN A 797 8.58 -28.49 -12.10
N ILE A 798 8.10 -27.69 -13.07
CA ILE A 798 6.83 -27.94 -13.78
C ILE A 798 6.77 -29.33 -14.42
N ASN A 799 7.87 -29.83 -14.99
CA ASN A 799 7.87 -31.15 -15.62
C ASN A 799 7.66 -32.30 -14.62
N GLN A 800 8.23 -32.18 -13.41
CA GLN A 800 8.01 -33.15 -12.32
C GLN A 800 6.55 -33.11 -11.86
N GLN A 801 6.01 -31.91 -11.69
CA GLN A 801 4.61 -31.69 -11.35
C GLN A 801 3.64 -32.28 -12.40
N LYS A 802 3.92 -32.11 -13.70
CA LYS A 802 3.14 -32.71 -14.80
C LYS A 802 3.22 -34.23 -14.83
N ALA A 803 4.32 -34.80 -14.36
CA ALA A 803 4.49 -36.24 -14.18
C ALA A 803 3.79 -36.79 -12.93
N GLY A 804 3.07 -35.97 -12.16
CA GLY A 804 2.36 -36.36 -10.94
C GLY A 804 3.27 -36.52 -9.71
N GLN A 805 4.53 -36.06 -9.80
CA GLN A 805 5.47 -36.08 -8.67
C GLN A 805 5.15 -34.94 -7.70
N LEU A 806 5.32 -35.21 -6.40
CA LEU A 806 5.17 -34.21 -5.35
C LEU A 806 6.35 -33.24 -5.38
N VAL A 807 6.06 -31.94 -5.54
CA VAL A 807 7.03 -30.86 -5.46
C VAL A 807 6.61 -29.94 -4.32
N TRP A 808 7.49 -29.78 -3.34
CA TRP A 808 7.22 -28.91 -2.20
C TRP A 808 7.47 -27.44 -2.55
N PRO A 809 6.65 -26.50 -2.03
CA PRO A 809 6.89 -25.07 -2.19
C PRO A 809 8.25 -24.66 -1.58
N ALA A 810 8.91 -23.68 -2.18
CA ALA A 810 10.25 -23.27 -1.76
C ALA A 810 10.26 -22.34 -0.53
N LEU A 811 9.08 -21.81 -0.15
CA LEU A 811 8.89 -20.83 0.91
C LEU A 811 7.73 -21.28 1.81
N ASP A 812 7.76 -20.92 3.09
CA ASP A 812 6.68 -21.17 4.07
C ASP A 812 6.25 -22.63 4.28
N VAL A 813 7.03 -23.61 3.83
CA VAL A 813 6.72 -25.04 3.96
C VAL A 813 7.94 -25.86 4.37
N ASP A 814 7.79 -26.60 5.47
CA ASP A 814 8.70 -27.68 5.86
C ASP A 814 8.07 -29.02 5.47
N PRO A 815 8.65 -29.80 4.54
CA PRO A 815 8.13 -31.12 4.16
C PRO A 815 8.00 -32.12 5.34
N LYS A 816 8.75 -31.92 6.43
CA LYS A 816 8.68 -32.76 7.64
C LYS A 816 7.58 -32.33 8.61
N ASP A 817 7.08 -31.11 8.47
CA ASP A 817 5.93 -30.57 9.20
C ASP A 817 5.09 -29.70 8.25
N PRO A 818 4.40 -30.32 7.28
CA PRO A 818 3.71 -29.57 6.23
C PRO A 818 2.55 -28.72 6.78
N GLN A 819 1.97 -29.12 7.92
CA GLN A 819 0.94 -28.37 8.64
C GLN A 819 1.50 -27.19 9.43
N GLY A 820 2.79 -27.16 9.76
CA GLY A 820 3.44 -26.06 10.49
C GLY A 820 2.96 -25.92 11.93
N LEU A 821 2.78 -27.04 12.61
CA LEU A 821 2.36 -27.05 14.02
C LEU A 821 3.55 -26.96 14.98
N ILE A 822 4.78 -27.10 14.47
CA ILE A 822 6.03 -26.98 15.22
C ILE A 822 6.74 -25.70 14.78
N TYR A 823 6.90 -24.76 15.70
CA TYR A 823 7.74 -23.59 15.45
C TYR A 823 9.22 -23.92 15.58
N LYS A 824 10.01 -23.46 14.61
CA LYS A 824 11.47 -23.60 14.58
C LYS A 824 12.11 -22.23 14.45
N PRO A 825 12.70 -21.67 15.52
CA PRO A 825 13.33 -20.34 15.48
C PRO A 825 14.58 -20.32 14.60
N GLU A 826 15.33 -21.43 14.52
CA GLU A 826 16.57 -21.56 13.73
C GLU A 826 16.31 -21.74 12.23
N ALA A 827 15.07 -21.99 11.82
CA ALA A 827 14.67 -21.88 10.42
C ALA A 827 14.50 -20.40 10.01
N GLY A 828 15.26 -19.49 10.64
CA GLY A 828 15.42 -18.12 10.18
C GLY A 828 15.76 -18.22 8.70
N TRP A 829 14.80 -17.81 7.87
CA TRP A 829 14.69 -17.99 6.43
C TRP A 829 16.05 -18.02 5.71
N THR A 830 16.77 -19.14 5.79
CA THR A 830 17.85 -19.44 4.87
C THR A 830 17.17 -20.02 3.66
N SER A 831 16.43 -19.17 2.93
CA SER A 831 16.48 -19.35 1.50
C SER A 831 17.95 -19.11 1.15
N SER A 832 18.73 -20.19 1.08
CA SER A 832 19.93 -20.26 0.23
C SER A 832 19.61 -19.92 -1.24
N HIS A 833 18.33 -19.66 -1.52
CA HIS A 833 17.72 -19.30 -2.78
C HIS A 833 16.79 -18.08 -2.60
N GLN A 834 17.26 -16.96 -2.05
CA GLN A 834 17.06 -15.78 -2.89
C GLN A 834 18.05 -16.02 -4.01
N PRO A 835 17.64 -16.47 -5.21
CA PRO A 835 18.54 -16.31 -6.33
C PRO A 835 18.98 -14.84 -6.26
N GLU A 836 20.30 -14.60 -6.19
CA GLU A 836 20.87 -13.44 -6.90
C GLU A 836 20.00 -13.31 -8.14
N PRO A 837 19.20 -12.24 -8.31
CA PRO A 837 18.21 -12.18 -9.37
C PRO A 837 18.95 -12.63 -10.60
N VAL A 838 18.59 -13.83 -11.09
CA VAL A 838 19.31 -14.38 -12.21
C VAL A 838 18.76 -13.51 -13.30
N ILE A 839 19.50 -12.46 -13.60
CA ILE A 839 19.32 -11.72 -14.82
C ILE A 839 19.67 -12.76 -15.88
N THR A 840 18.67 -13.57 -16.24
CA THR A 840 18.66 -14.19 -17.54
C THR A 840 18.60 -13.01 -18.48
N ASN A 841 19.78 -12.51 -18.87
CA ASN A 841 20.00 -11.46 -19.87
C ASN A 841 19.45 -11.86 -21.26
N ASN A 842 18.56 -12.85 -21.33
CA ASN A 842 18.24 -13.59 -22.53
C ASN A 842 16.75 -13.60 -22.86
N VAL A 843 15.87 -12.99 -22.03
CA VAL A 843 14.43 -12.89 -22.33
C VAL A 843 13.96 -11.45 -22.14
N ILE A 844 13.60 -10.78 -23.24
CA ILE A 844 12.95 -9.47 -23.24
C ILE A 844 11.50 -9.69 -23.68
N THR A 845 10.53 -9.28 -22.87
CA THR A 845 9.12 -9.27 -23.29
C THR A 845 8.85 -7.99 -24.06
N VAL A 846 8.41 -8.11 -25.32
CA VAL A 846 8.14 -6.95 -26.18
C VAL A 846 6.63 -6.84 -26.42
N ARG A 847 6.02 -5.70 -26.04
CA ARG A 847 4.66 -5.35 -26.47
C ARG A 847 4.74 -4.57 -27.78
N ALA A 848 4.33 -5.19 -28.89
CA ALA A 848 4.19 -4.48 -30.16
C ALA A 848 2.84 -3.74 -30.21
N MET A 849 2.82 -2.47 -29.77
CA MET A 849 1.71 -1.53 -30.04
C MET A 849 2.02 -0.62 -31.26
N GLY A 850 2.73 -1.13 -32.26
CA GLY A 850 3.16 -0.32 -33.42
C GLY A 850 4.26 0.70 -33.11
N LEU A 851 4.97 0.56 -31.98
CA LEU A 851 6.13 1.39 -31.61
C LEU A 851 7.44 0.58 -31.68
N PRO A 852 8.60 1.25 -31.84
CA PRO A 852 9.90 0.59 -31.94
C PRO A 852 10.27 -0.19 -30.67
N ILE A 853 10.99 -1.31 -30.85
CA ILE A 853 11.57 -2.09 -29.76
C ILE A 853 12.84 -1.38 -29.28
N SER A 854 12.87 -0.89 -28.04
CA SER A 854 14.10 -0.37 -27.41
C SER A 854 14.84 -1.51 -26.70
N LEU A 855 16.11 -1.73 -27.05
CA LEU A 855 16.97 -2.73 -26.39
C LEU A 855 17.80 -2.07 -25.26
N PRO A 856 18.06 -2.77 -24.14
CA PRO A 856 18.97 -2.28 -23.10
C PRO A 856 20.38 -1.97 -23.63
N GLU A 857 21.06 -0.96 -23.08
CA GLU A 857 22.45 -0.58 -23.44
C GLU A 857 23.49 -1.70 -23.32
N VAL A 858 23.17 -2.77 -22.57
CA VAL A 858 24.05 -3.93 -22.31
C VAL A 858 24.43 -4.69 -23.59
N PHE A 859 23.71 -4.48 -24.70
CA PHE A 859 23.96 -5.14 -25.99
C PHE A 859 24.83 -4.34 -26.97
N ALA A 860 25.36 -3.19 -26.56
CA ALA A 860 26.30 -2.43 -27.37
C ALA A 860 27.52 -3.30 -27.74
N ASN A 861 27.91 -3.28 -29.02
CA ASN A 861 29.12 -3.88 -29.58
C ASN A 861 29.20 -5.40 -29.79
N LYS A 862 28.11 -6.17 -29.65
CA LYS A 862 28.08 -7.61 -29.98
C LYS A 862 27.12 -7.91 -31.14
N LEU A 863 27.41 -8.95 -31.93
CA LEU A 863 26.45 -9.58 -32.83
C LEU A 863 25.49 -10.40 -31.98
N PHE A 864 24.19 -10.14 -32.11
CA PHE A 864 23.17 -10.93 -31.42
C PHE A 864 22.04 -11.29 -32.36
N THR A 865 21.41 -12.40 -32.00
CA THR A 865 20.27 -12.92 -32.72
C THR A 865 19.06 -12.93 -31.78
N ILE A 866 17.94 -12.37 -32.25
CA ILE A 866 16.69 -12.29 -31.52
C ILE A 866 15.72 -13.30 -32.13
N GLU A 867 15.36 -14.33 -31.38
CA GLU A 867 14.25 -15.23 -31.73
C GLU A 867 12.96 -14.65 -31.14
N ILE A 868 12.00 -14.34 -32.00
CA ILE A 868 10.66 -13.95 -31.62
C ILE A 868 9.82 -15.22 -31.56
N LEU A 869 9.26 -15.48 -30.38
CA LEU A 869 8.35 -16.58 -30.10
C LEU A 869 6.95 -16.01 -29.81
N ASP A 870 5.91 -16.78 -30.12
CA ASP A 870 4.58 -16.48 -29.60
C ASP A 870 4.48 -16.81 -28.10
N MET A 871 3.35 -16.47 -27.47
CA MET A 871 3.10 -16.74 -26.05
C MET A 871 3.08 -18.24 -25.68
N SER A 872 3.01 -19.15 -26.66
CA SER A 872 3.12 -20.60 -26.45
C SER A 872 4.55 -21.11 -26.52
N GLY A 873 5.53 -20.24 -26.82
CA GLY A 873 6.92 -20.58 -27.02
C GLY A 873 7.23 -21.06 -28.44
N ARG A 874 6.28 -20.98 -29.38
CA ARG A 874 6.51 -21.36 -30.77
C ARG A 874 7.33 -20.28 -31.46
N PHE A 875 8.39 -20.70 -32.14
CA PHE A 875 9.19 -19.83 -32.98
C PHE A 875 8.37 -19.17 -34.09
N ILE A 876 8.42 -17.85 -34.16
CA ILE A 876 7.81 -17.06 -35.23
C ILE A 876 8.87 -16.67 -36.24
N LYS A 877 9.93 -15.98 -35.78
CA LYS A 877 10.95 -15.41 -36.65
C LYS A 877 12.24 -15.13 -35.89
N GLN A 878 13.35 -15.14 -36.61
CA GLN A 878 14.66 -14.75 -36.11
C GLN A 878 15.11 -13.43 -36.76
N ILE A 879 15.66 -12.53 -35.96
CA ILE A 879 16.25 -11.26 -36.42
C ILE A 879 17.72 -11.27 -36.06
N LYS A 880 18.59 -11.13 -37.06
CA LYS A 880 20.02 -10.85 -36.83
C LYS A 880 20.22 -9.35 -36.77
N VAL A 881 20.92 -8.87 -35.75
CA VAL A 881 21.23 -7.44 -35.60
C VAL A 881 22.74 -7.27 -35.75
N GLU A 882 23.14 -6.56 -36.81
CA GLU A 882 24.53 -6.19 -37.08
C GLU A 882 24.80 -4.77 -36.55
N LYS A 883 26.05 -4.54 -36.16
CA LYS A 883 26.53 -3.43 -35.32
C LYS A 883 26.34 -2.03 -35.95
N ASN A 884 26.13 -1.03 -35.09
CA ASN A 884 26.16 0.44 -35.31
C ASN A 884 24.94 1.16 -35.92
N SER A 885 23.94 1.46 -35.09
CA SER A 885 23.36 2.82 -35.00
C SER A 885 22.51 2.96 -33.73
N VAL A 886 22.73 4.06 -32.99
CA VAL A 886 21.94 4.51 -31.81
C VAL A 886 20.51 4.92 -32.19
N THR A 887 20.14 4.72 -33.46
CA THR A 887 18.77 4.66 -33.96
C THR A 887 18.64 3.32 -34.64
N ALA A 888 17.86 2.40 -34.08
CA ALA A 888 17.52 1.15 -34.77
C ALA A 888 17.00 1.51 -36.18
N PRO A 889 17.50 0.89 -37.26
CA PRO A 889 16.80 0.97 -38.53
C PRO A 889 15.39 0.44 -38.25
N GLN A 890 14.36 1.19 -38.69
CA GLN A 890 13.00 0.66 -38.79
C GLN A 890 13.05 -0.57 -39.68
N THR A 891 13.27 -1.74 -39.09
CA THR A 891 13.17 -3.01 -39.78
C THR A 891 11.67 -3.26 -39.93
N GLN A 892 11.14 -2.80 -41.06
CA GLN A 892 9.76 -3.05 -41.45
C GLN A 892 9.54 -4.57 -41.54
N GLY A 893 8.83 -5.08 -40.55
CA GLY A 893 8.20 -6.38 -40.59
C GLY A 893 6.91 -6.26 -39.79
N ASN A 894 5.76 -6.38 -40.46
CA ASN A 894 4.46 -6.35 -39.81
C ASN A 894 4.34 -7.58 -38.90
N LEU A 895 4.61 -7.40 -37.60
CA LEU A 895 4.04 -8.29 -36.58
C LEU A 895 2.59 -7.88 -36.41
N GLY A 896 1.66 -8.83 -36.51
CA GLY A 896 0.26 -8.58 -36.13
C GLY A 896 0.18 -8.11 -34.67
N ARG A 897 -0.89 -7.39 -34.29
CA ARG A 897 -1.12 -6.99 -32.89
C ARG A 897 -1.05 -8.24 -31.99
N GLY A 898 -0.14 -8.25 -31.03
CA GLY A 898 0.10 -9.40 -30.16
C GLY A 898 1.21 -9.18 -29.14
N VAL A 899 1.30 -10.07 -28.16
CA VAL A 899 2.42 -10.14 -27.20
C VAL A 899 3.36 -11.24 -27.66
N TYR A 900 4.66 -10.93 -27.68
CA TYR A 900 5.69 -11.85 -28.14
C TYR A 900 6.81 -11.97 -27.11
N ILE A 901 7.48 -13.12 -27.10
CA ILE A 901 8.65 -13.38 -26.28
C ILE A 901 9.87 -13.23 -27.18
N ALA A 902 10.78 -12.31 -26.86
CA ALA A 902 12.05 -12.19 -27.57
C ALA A 902 13.15 -12.88 -26.77
N LYS A 903 13.74 -13.93 -27.35
CA LYS A 903 14.90 -14.62 -26.79
C LYS A 903 16.16 -14.12 -27.49
N CYS A 904 17.10 -13.58 -26.73
CA CYS A 904 18.34 -13.03 -27.26
C CYS A 904 19.50 -14.01 -27.05
N SER A 905 20.27 -14.30 -28.10
CA SER A 905 21.48 -15.12 -28.04
C SER A 905 22.68 -14.35 -28.61
N VAL A 906 23.78 -14.35 -27.86
CA VAL A 906 25.06 -13.76 -28.25
C VAL A 906 25.92 -14.88 -28.84
N SER A 907 26.39 -14.74 -30.07
CA SER A 907 27.38 -15.66 -30.63
C SER A 907 28.74 -15.35 -30.04
N ASP A 908 29.37 -16.32 -29.35
CA ASP A 908 30.74 -16.20 -28.86
C ASP A 908 31.71 -15.97 -30.03
N VAL A 909 32.31 -14.78 -30.08
CA VAL A 909 33.45 -14.54 -30.96
C VAL A 909 34.67 -15.19 -30.29
N VAL A 910 35.13 -16.30 -30.88
CA VAL A 910 36.42 -16.91 -30.55
C VAL A 910 37.52 -15.89 -30.84
N VAL A 911 38.09 -15.29 -29.80
CA VAL A 911 39.31 -14.48 -29.93
C VAL A 911 40.48 -15.44 -30.07
N SER A 912 40.95 -15.65 -31.31
CA SER A 912 42.20 -16.36 -31.57
C SER A 912 43.36 -15.59 -30.93
N ARG A 913 44.08 -16.23 -30.00
CA ARG A 913 45.34 -15.75 -29.45
C ARG A 913 46.31 -15.42 -30.59
N LYS A 914 46.65 -14.15 -30.77
CA LYS A 914 47.90 -13.73 -31.43
C LYS A 914 48.83 -13.16 -30.38
N ILE A 915 49.87 -13.93 -30.10
CA ILE A 915 51.08 -13.50 -29.40
C ILE A 915 51.69 -12.36 -30.22
N VAL A 916 51.92 -11.20 -29.62
CA VAL A 916 52.81 -10.16 -30.16
C VAL A 916 54.00 -10.08 -29.22
N LYS A 917 55.16 -10.51 -29.74
CA LYS A 917 56.48 -10.25 -29.14
C LYS A 917 56.77 -8.75 -29.22
N MET A 918 57.36 -8.23 -28.15
CA MET A 918 57.85 -6.87 -27.99
C MET A 918 58.81 -6.43 -29.13
N ARG A 919 58.65 -5.18 -29.59
CA ARG A 919 59.69 -4.15 -29.48
C ARG A 919 59.05 -2.78 -29.41
#